data_AF-R5VNX4-F1
#
_entry.id   AF-R5VNX4-F1
#
_cell.length_a   1.000
_cell.length_b   1.000
_cell.length_c   1.000
_cell.angle_alpha   90.00
_cell.angle_beta   90.00
_cell.angle_gamma   90.00
#
_symmetry.space_group_name_H-M   'P 1'
#
loop_
_entity.id
_entity.type
_entity.pdbx_description
1 polymer ?
#
loop_
_entity_poly.entity_id
_entity_poly.type
_entity_poly.pdbx_seq_one_letter_code
_entity_poly.pdbx_strand_id
1 'polypeptide(L)'
;MKKMYHFFILFLILGLAGCQQTKNPSTSSSIVIKDYLSITEMISQGEGNYRIQGRILKIQNSNNSFRIWLQNINERNQKEAILLTNCQFNDTLKKGDWVIAQGSYALINHLPTMNAPVLTKVEAEKEISLEPTICTFPFWQNLNLYDLNQYICLKNVHLMSINEENNSLIAEWESIYIPIVIDCFQDMLTYDLISYLKENFHLNQQMNFNGMIDIAPNGVDYRLKIVEYTDTSIANISNETKKIHLYGINDFHGAVLENGNEMGIVQLGSFLKTKKAHGNTLLINSGDFFQGSIESNYNYGALLTDCMNEIEFDCFTLGNHEFDWGVSMIQNNQKRKGDNGYQTPFLAANIYQYDIDSKEIGDYAQLGEKYTIKTLENGLKVGIIGVIGKDQITSISSQHVDDYIFLDPVPIIQDLSDELKTKKDVDVVIVDCHTDQDSITENASVFNPAKITSISPVSNQRYVDAVFCAHTHQNESQILNGVPFIQTSGYGRSISNIELEVDKNGNVSCTTYTNLYSLDIKYTDEDLHQIVEKYTTITDTVGQEVLTQTSASLDRYGTLIHVVTAAMADYAKNNDIEIDYAIANSGRADIDAGEMTYAELYRSLPFDNEIYIIETSGRTIKNQLNYSSNMMYRLDSEPLYDNETYTIAVLDYLALHRNTDREYNYFPDAKIIGKYTHDEYELFNYRDLTAEFLRNIEFLNVDLYSYEQPQHNKDLLNQFVTF
;
A
#
# COMPACT_ATOMS: atom_id res chain seq x y z
N MET A 1 -47.32 -35.99 -61.49
CA MET A 1 -46.38 -34.87 -61.24
C MET A 1 -45.59 -35.25 -60.00
N LYS A 2 -44.44 -35.90 -60.21
CA LYS A 2 -43.11 -35.30 -60.46
C LYS A 2 -42.44 -35.05 -59.10
N LYS A 3 -41.74 -36.05 -58.53
CA LYS A 3 -40.40 -36.62 -58.91
C LYS A 3 -39.30 -35.83 -58.16
N MET A 4 -38.28 -36.44 -57.54
CA MET A 4 -37.70 -37.78 -57.68
C MET A 4 -36.90 -38.12 -56.39
N TYR A 5 -37.19 -39.21 -55.66
CA TYR A 5 -36.66 -40.60 -55.80
C TYR A 5 -35.21 -40.76 -55.29
N HIS A 6 -34.99 -41.44 -54.15
CA HIS A 6 -34.69 -42.89 -54.04
C HIS A 6 -33.43 -43.31 -54.82
N PHE A 7 -32.43 -43.92 -54.17
CA PHE A 7 -32.27 -45.39 -54.12
C PHE A 7 -30.86 -45.89 -53.65
N PHE A 8 -30.90 -47.09 -53.05
CA PHE A 8 -29.92 -48.20 -52.95
C PHE A 8 -28.74 -48.06 -51.95
N ILE A 9 -28.47 -48.90 -50.92
CA ILE A 9 -28.76 -50.31 -50.50
C ILE A 9 -27.47 -51.17 -50.45
N LEU A 10 -27.44 -52.04 -49.42
CA LEU A 10 -26.80 -53.37 -49.22
C LEU A 10 -25.53 -53.39 -48.32
N PHE A 11 -25.49 -53.97 -47.10
CA PHE A 11 -25.72 -55.38 -46.64
C PHE A 11 -24.78 -56.39 -47.35
N LEU A 12 -24.15 -57.42 -46.77
CA LEU A 12 -24.35 -58.29 -45.59
C LEU A 12 -23.11 -59.24 -45.55
N ILE A 13 -22.76 -59.88 -44.42
CA ILE A 13 -22.57 -61.35 -44.26
C ILE A 13 -21.80 -61.74 -42.96
N LEU A 14 -22.46 -62.65 -42.25
CA LEU A 14 -22.08 -63.43 -41.07
C LEU A 14 -21.27 -64.70 -41.41
N GLY A 15 -20.62 -65.29 -40.41
CA GLY A 15 -20.39 -66.74 -40.30
C GLY A 15 -19.13 -67.06 -39.48
N LEU A 16 -19.20 -67.37 -38.18
CA LEU A 16 -19.66 -68.59 -37.47
C LEU A 16 -18.73 -69.82 -37.55
N ALA A 17 -18.52 -70.40 -36.36
CA ALA A 17 -18.04 -71.74 -36.00
C ALA A 17 -16.51 -72.00 -36.13
N GLY A 18 -15.82 -72.68 -35.22
CA GLY A 18 -16.20 -73.42 -34.01
C GLY A 18 -15.12 -74.48 -33.69
N CYS A 19 -15.03 -74.86 -32.41
CA CYS A 19 -14.42 -76.08 -31.83
C CYS A 19 -12.90 -76.24 -31.54
N GLN A 20 -12.65 -76.38 -30.22
CA GLN A 20 -11.93 -77.44 -29.49
C GLN A 20 -10.38 -77.61 -29.54
N GLN A 21 -9.76 -77.22 -28.41
CA GLN A 21 -8.97 -78.05 -27.46
C GLN A 21 -7.93 -79.08 -27.99
N THR A 22 -6.63 -78.76 -27.87
CA THR A 22 -5.65 -79.30 -26.87
C THR A 22 -4.18 -79.27 -27.34
N LYS A 23 -3.31 -78.93 -26.36
CA LYS A 23 -1.85 -79.18 -26.22
C LYS A 23 -0.82 -78.29 -26.97
N ASN A 24 -0.13 -77.46 -26.15
CA ASN A 24 1.21 -76.87 -26.31
C ASN A 24 2.28 -77.87 -26.82
N PRO A 25 3.44 -77.44 -27.39
CA PRO A 25 4.20 -76.24 -27.01
C PRO A 25 4.86 -75.41 -28.14
N SER A 26 5.51 -74.32 -27.71
CA SER A 26 6.65 -73.65 -28.34
C SER A 26 6.42 -72.94 -29.68
N THR A 27 6.13 -71.65 -29.60
CA THR A 27 7.02 -70.58 -30.12
C THR A 27 6.63 -69.28 -29.42
N SER A 28 6.97 -69.16 -28.13
CA SER A 28 7.24 -67.82 -27.61
C SER A 28 8.59 -67.42 -28.20
N SER A 29 8.58 -66.82 -29.40
CA SER A 29 9.62 -65.85 -29.70
C SER A 29 9.46 -64.77 -28.64
N SER A 30 10.28 -64.84 -27.60
CA SER A 30 10.57 -63.70 -26.76
C SER A 30 11.12 -62.63 -27.70
N ILE A 31 10.24 -61.74 -28.16
CA ILE A 31 10.65 -60.47 -28.72
C ILE A 31 11.25 -59.73 -27.53
N VAL A 32 12.57 -59.79 -27.45
CA VAL A 32 13.36 -58.87 -26.64
C VAL A 32 13.09 -57.50 -27.26
N ILE A 33 12.21 -56.73 -26.63
CA ILE A 33 11.99 -55.34 -26.99
C ILE A 33 13.28 -54.62 -26.60
N LYS A 34 14.06 -54.26 -27.63
CA LYS A 34 15.14 -53.30 -27.50
C LYS A 34 14.54 -51.95 -27.08
N ASP A 35 15.34 -51.20 -26.35
CA ASP A 35 15.01 -49.91 -25.75
C ASP A 35 14.13 -49.03 -26.66
N TYR A 36 13.00 -48.61 -26.09
CA TYR A 36 12.02 -47.64 -26.60
C TYR A 36 11.31 -48.00 -27.93
N LEU A 37 10.14 -48.64 -27.83
CA LEU A 37 9.15 -48.65 -28.94
C LEU A 37 8.26 -47.40 -28.83
N SER A 38 8.04 -46.73 -29.96
CA SER A 38 7.08 -45.62 -30.06
C SER A 38 5.63 -46.12 -29.96
N ILE A 39 4.69 -45.28 -29.50
CA ILE A 39 3.24 -45.59 -29.48
C ILE A 39 2.77 -46.09 -30.86
N THR A 40 3.34 -45.55 -31.93
CA THR A 40 3.09 -45.92 -33.33
C THR A 40 3.46 -47.37 -33.64
N GLU A 41 4.63 -47.84 -33.18
CA GLU A 41 5.01 -49.24 -33.36
C GLU A 41 4.18 -50.18 -32.49
N MET A 42 3.74 -49.75 -31.31
CA MET A 42 2.85 -50.55 -30.46
C MET A 42 1.46 -50.74 -31.07
N ILE A 43 0.90 -49.70 -31.70
CA ILE A 43 -0.38 -49.77 -32.43
C ILE A 43 -0.28 -50.69 -33.64
N SER A 44 0.88 -50.71 -34.33
CA SER A 44 1.12 -51.59 -35.48
C SER A 44 1.11 -53.10 -35.15
N GLN A 45 1.24 -53.44 -33.85
CA GLN A 45 1.25 -54.82 -33.34
C GLN A 45 -0.14 -55.34 -32.92
N GLY A 46 -1.20 -54.53 -33.07
CA GLY A 46 -2.60 -54.95 -32.90
C GLY A 46 -3.23 -54.68 -31.52
N GLU A 47 -4.48 -55.11 -31.33
CA GLU A 47 -5.20 -54.99 -30.06
C GLU A 47 -4.69 -55.99 -29.02
N GLY A 48 -4.55 -55.55 -27.77
CA GLY A 48 -4.06 -56.41 -26.70
C GLY A 48 -3.74 -55.69 -25.40
N ASN A 49 -3.44 -56.46 -24.35
CA ASN A 49 -2.87 -55.94 -23.11
C ASN A 49 -1.35 -56.12 -23.17
N TYR A 50 -0.62 -55.02 -23.08
CA TYR A 50 0.83 -54.98 -23.07
C TYR A 50 1.31 -54.56 -21.69
N ARG A 51 2.42 -55.13 -21.22
CA ARG A 51 2.96 -54.80 -19.90
C ARG A 51 4.25 -54.02 -20.07
N ILE A 52 4.24 -52.76 -19.68
CA ILE A 52 5.42 -51.89 -19.71
C ILE A 52 5.72 -51.50 -18.26
N GLN A 53 6.91 -51.85 -17.79
CA GLN A 53 7.41 -51.47 -16.46
C GLN A 53 6.39 -51.71 -15.33
N GLY A 54 5.82 -52.92 -15.28
CA GLY A 54 4.86 -53.35 -14.25
C GLY A 54 3.42 -52.84 -14.43
N ARG A 55 3.18 -51.90 -15.35
CA ARG A 55 1.86 -51.34 -15.65
C ARG A 55 1.21 -52.05 -16.83
N ILE A 56 -0.12 -52.10 -16.85
CA ILE A 56 -0.89 -52.72 -17.93
C ILE A 56 -1.38 -51.61 -18.87
N LEU A 57 -0.91 -51.67 -20.11
CA LEU A 57 -1.38 -50.90 -21.25
C LEU A 57 -2.42 -51.73 -21.99
N LYS A 58 -3.63 -51.21 -22.18
CA LYS A 58 -4.65 -51.90 -22.98
C LYS A 58 -4.92 -51.12 -24.26
N ILE A 59 -4.74 -51.78 -25.40
CA ILE A 59 -5.04 -51.23 -26.74
C ILE A 59 -6.27 -51.97 -27.27
N GLN A 60 -7.34 -51.22 -27.55
CA GLN A 60 -8.54 -51.73 -28.19
C GLN A 60 -8.89 -50.88 -29.42
N ASN A 61 -9.29 -51.52 -30.50
CA ASN A 61 -9.71 -50.87 -31.74
C ASN A 61 -11.23 -50.95 -31.80
N SER A 62 -11.86 -49.79 -31.99
CA SER A 62 -13.30 -49.69 -32.19
C SER A 62 -13.55 -48.69 -33.30
N ASN A 63 -14.19 -49.14 -34.38
CA ASN A 63 -14.61 -48.31 -35.52
C ASN A 63 -13.47 -47.43 -36.10
N ASN A 64 -12.33 -48.04 -36.47
CA ASN A 64 -11.16 -47.34 -37.05
C ASN A 64 -10.53 -46.27 -36.13
N SER A 65 -10.67 -46.42 -34.82
CA SER A 65 -9.99 -45.60 -33.82
C SER A 65 -9.42 -46.47 -32.72
N PHE A 66 -8.13 -46.26 -32.39
CA PHE A 66 -7.50 -46.95 -31.28
C PHE A 66 -7.77 -46.17 -29.99
N ARG A 67 -8.24 -46.88 -28.97
CA ARG A 67 -8.33 -46.38 -27.60
C ARG A 67 -7.23 -47.04 -26.79
N ILE A 68 -6.39 -46.22 -26.18
CA ILE A 68 -5.24 -46.67 -25.40
C ILE A 68 -5.46 -46.27 -23.94
N TRP A 69 -5.43 -47.28 -23.08
CA TRP A 69 -5.58 -47.12 -21.64
C TRP A 69 -4.26 -47.41 -20.95
N LEU A 70 -3.73 -46.44 -20.21
CA LEU A 70 -2.60 -46.63 -19.30
C LEU A 70 -3.11 -46.69 -17.87
N GLN A 71 -3.08 -47.89 -17.30
CA GLN A 71 -3.46 -48.08 -15.91
C GLN A 71 -2.26 -47.83 -14.99
N ASN A 72 -2.38 -46.82 -14.13
CA ASN A 72 -1.47 -46.57 -13.02
C ASN A 72 -2.14 -46.95 -11.70
N ILE A 73 -1.34 -47.22 -10.68
CA ILE A 73 -1.81 -47.39 -9.32
C ILE A 73 -1.09 -46.31 -8.50
N ASN A 74 -1.85 -45.41 -7.91
CA ASN A 74 -1.29 -44.35 -7.08
C ASN A 74 -0.84 -44.90 -5.72
N GLU A 75 -0.17 -44.07 -4.91
CA GLU A 75 0.38 -44.46 -3.61
C GLU A 75 -0.67 -44.93 -2.59
N ARG A 76 -1.97 -44.69 -2.86
CA ARG A 76 -3.12 -45.17 -2.07
C ARG A 76 -3.74 -46.45 -2.63
N ASN A 77 -3.06 -47.13 -3.55
CA ASN A 77 -3.48 -48.38 -4.18
C ASN A 77 -4.76 -48.28 -5.02
N GLN A 78 -5.14 -47.07 -5.45
CA GLN A 78 -6.30 -46.86 -6.32
C GLN A 78 -5.88 -46.94 -7.79
N LYS A 79 -6.70 -47.60 -8.62
CA LYS A 79 -6.48 -47.75 -10.06
C LYS A 79 -6.89 -46.46 -10.76
N GLU A 80 -5.92 -45.71 -11.25
CA GLU A 80 -6.13 -44.57 -12.13
C GLU A 80 -5.84 -45.00 -13.57
N ALA A 81 -6.63 -44.51 -14.53
CA ALA A 81 -6.41 -44.83 -15.93
C ALA A 81 -6.41 -43.54 -16.74
N ILE A 82 -5.35 -43.33 -17.52
CA ILE A 82 -5.30 -42.28 -18.53
C ILE A 82 -5.87 -42.88 -19.81
N LEU A 83 -6.93 -42.25 -20.33
CA LEU A 83 -7.59 -42.63 -21.57
C LEU A 83 -7.15 -41.71 -22.70
N LEU A 84 -6.47 -42.27 -23.69
CA LEU A 84 -6.22 -41.61 -24.97
C LEU A 84 -7.28 -42.13 -25.97
N THR A 85 -8.13 -41.24 -26.48
CA THR A 85 -9.15 -41.60 -27.50
C THR A 85 -8.79 -41.07 -28.88
N ASN A 86 -9.37 -41.69 -29.92
CA ASN A 86 -9.31 -41.25 -31.32
C ASN A 86 -7.92 -41.24 -31.97
N CYS A 87 -7.02 -42.13 -31.57
CA CYS A 87 -5.74 -42.27 -32.26
C CYS A 87 -5.95 -42.96 -33.63
N GLN A 88 -5.58 -42.32 -34.74
CA GLN A 88 -5.48 -42.97 -36.06
C GLN A 88 -4.02 -43.22 -36.46
N PHE A 89 -3.82 -44.15 -37.41
CA PHE A 89 -2.53 -44.78 -37.73
C PHE A 89 -1.42 -43.79 -38.17
N ASN A 90 -1.76 -42.55 -38.52
CA ASN A 90 -0.85 -41.54 -39.10
C ASN A 90 -0.89 -40.16 -38.41
N ASP A 91 -1.43 -40.02 -37.19
CA ASP A 91 -1.45 -38.72 -36.51
C ASP A 91 -0.09 -38.36 -35.90
N THR A 92 0.37 -37.12 -36.16
CA THR A 92 1.53 -36.47 -35.53
C THR A 92 1.00 -35.25 -34.76
N LEU A 93 1.33 -35.11 -33.47
CA LEU A 93 1.03 -33.91 -32.67
C LEU A 93 1.67 -32.67 -33.32
N LYS A 94 0.92 -31.58 -33.47
CA LYS A 94 1.40 -30.34 -34.11
C LYS A 94 1.36 -29.13 -33.16
N LYS A 95 2.18 -28.12 -33.48
CA LYS A 95 2.29 -26.84 -32.74
C LYS A 95 0.91 -26.19 -32.62
N GLY A 96 0.42 -26.04 -31.38
CA GLY A 96 -0.91 -25.52 -31.05
C GLY A 96 -1.86 -26.54 -30.39
N ASP A 97 -1.47 -27.82 -30.32
CA ASP A 97 -2.24 -28.83 -29.61
C ASP A 97 -2.03 -28.72 -28.10
N TRP A 98 -3.14 -28.69 -27.35
CA TRP A 98 -3.10 -28.66 -25.89
C TRP A 98 -2.73 -30.05 -25.36
N VAL A 99 -1.64 -30.11 -24.61
CA VAL A 99 -1.26 -31.29 -23.84
C VAL A 99 -1.31 -30.92 -22.37
N ILE A 100 -2.19 -31.58 -21.62
CA ILE A 100 -2.23 -31.46 -20.17
C ILE A 100 -1.17 -32.41 -19.61
N ALA A 101 -0.15 -31.85 -18.97
CA ALA A 101 0.85 -32.61 -18.23
C ALA A 101 0.83 -32.16 -16.76
N GLN A 102 0.76 -33.12 -15.85
CA GLN A 102 0.97 -32.92 -14.41
C GLN A 102 2.17 -33.78 -13.98
N GLY A 103 3.18 -33.13 -13.37
CA GLY A 103 4.39 -33.77 -12.84
C GLY A 103 5.47 -32.78 -12.40
N SER A 104 6.51 -33.26 -11.71
CA SER A 104 7.66 -32.47 -11.21
C SER A 104 8.83 -32.47 -12.22
N TYR A 105 9.56 -31.36 -12.34
CA TYR A 105 10.65 -31.18 -13.33
C TYR A 105 11.95 -30.65 -12.70
N ALA A 106 13.10 -31.08 -13.22
CA ALA A 106 14.43 -30.62 -12.83
C ALA A 106 15.09 -29.82 -13.97
N LEU A 107 15.75 -28.71 -13.64
CA LEU A 107 16.51 -27.87 -14.58
C LEU A 107 18.00 -28.25 -14.52
N ILE A 108 18.60 -28.62 -15.65
CA ILE A 108 20.05 -28.84 -15.76
C ILE A 108 20.58 -27.97 -16.89
N ASN A 109 21.43 -27.00 -16.54
CA ASN A 109 22.22 -26.11 -17.41
C ASN A 109 21.45 -25.50 -18.60
N HIS A 110 20.74 -24.40 -18.32
CA HIS A 110 20.05 -23.48 -19.25
C HIS A 110 19.33 -24.16 -20.44
N LEU A 111 17.99 -24.17 -20.32
CA LEU A 111 16.97 -24.99 -21.00
C LEU A 111 16.82 -26.43 -20.44
N PRO A 112 15.58 -26.95 -20.34
CA PRO A 112 15.35 -28.34 -19.95
C PRO A 112 15.86 -29.26 -21.06
N THR A 113 17.05 -29.82 -20.89
CA THR A 113 17.51 -30.94 -21.72
C THR A 113 17.17 -32.26 -21.03
N MET A 114 16.39 -33.12 -21.71
CA MET A 114 16.29 -34.53 -21.33
C MET A 114 17.63 -35.20 -21.60
N ASN A 115 18.33 -35.61 -20.54
CA ASN A 115 19.39 -36.61 -20.64
C ASN A 115 19.14 -37.71 -19.61
N ALA A 116 18.84 -38.90 -20.12
CA ALA A 116 18.95 -40.14 -19.38
C ALA A 116 20.42 -40.61 -19.41
N PRO A 117 20.96 -41.09 -18.28
CA PRO A 117 21.88 -42.21 -18.39
C PRO A 117 21.66 -43.31 -17.35
N VAL A 118 21.50 -44.52 -17.90
CA VAL A 118 22.08 -45.81 -17.46
C VAL A 118 21.69 -46.36 -16.09
N LEU A 119 20.87 -47.42 -16.14
CA LEU A 119 20.62 -48.38 -15.07
C LEU A 119 21.29 -49.73 -15.40
N THR A 120 22.22 -50.19 -14.55
CA THR A 120 22.47 -51.62 -14.27
C THR A 120 23.35 -51.70 -13.01
N LYS A 121 23.24 -52.63 -12.05
CA LYS A 121 22.61 -53.95 -11.90
C LYS A 121 22.46 -54.19 -10.37
N VAL A 122 21.38 -54.82 -9.89
CA VAL A 122 21.28 -55.33 -8.51
C VAL A 122 21.53 -56.84 -8.53
N GLU A 123 22.49 -57.31 -7.75
CA GLU A 123 22.57 -58.70 -7.29
C GLU A 123 22.69 -58.70 -5.75
N ALA A 124 21.88 -59.54 -5.11
CA ALA A 124 21.84 -59.82 -3.66
C ALA A 124 21.28 -58.72 -2.72
N GLU A 125 20.04 -58.29 -2.98
CA GLU A 125 19.09 -57.80 -1.95
C GLU A 125 19.58 -56.70 -0.97
N LYS A 126 20.19 -55.63 -1.49
CA LYS A 126 20.20 -54.35 -0.76
C LYS A 126 19.91 -53.17 -1.68
N GLU A 127 18.88 -52.42 -1.29
CA GLU A 127 18.50 -51.11 -1.81
C GLU A 127 19.49 -50.07 -1.28
N ILE A 128 20.05 -49.21 -2.14
CA ILE A 128 20.81 -48.03 -1.69
C ILE A 128 19.93 -46.81 -1.94
N SER A 129 19.37 -46.27 -0.87
CA SER A 129 18.86 -44.89 -0.85
C SER A 129 20.04 -43.93 -0.90
N LEU A 130 19.95 -42.88 -1.72
CA LEU A 130 20.85 -41.73 -1.61
C LEU A 130 20.31 -40.83 -0.52
N GLU A 131 20.86 -40.98 0.68
CA GLU A 131 20.67 -40.03 1.78
C GLU A 131 21.26 -38.66 1.38
N PRO A 132 20.65 -37.55 1.83
CA PRO A 132 21.22 -36.22 1.67
C PRO A 132 22.68 -36.20 2.16
N THR A 133 23.57 -35.58 1.39
CA THR A 133 24.96 -35.45 1.83
C THR A 133 25.03 -34.40 2.94
N ILE A 134 25.31 -34.83 4.17
CA ILE A 134 25.47 -33.95 5.34
C ILE A 134 26.73 -33.08 5.11
N CYS A 135 26.52 -31.78 4.93
CA CYS A 135 27.58 -30.81 4.70
C CYS A 135 28.00 -30.19 6.04
N THR A 136 29.17 -30.58 6.54
CA THR A 136 29.76 -29.96 7.73
C THR A 136 30.51 -28.68 7.38
N PHE A 137 30.75 -27.82 8.38
CA PHE A 137 31.32 -26.47 8.30
C PHE A 137 32.50 -26.25 7.32
N PRO A 138 33.41 -27.22 7.03
CA PRO A 138 34.48 -27.00 6.04
C PRO A 138 34.01 -27.02 4.58
N PHE A 139 32.84 -27.56 4.27
CA PHE A 139 32.36 -27.74 2.88
C PHE A 139 31.74 -26.48 2.29
N TRP A 140 31.30 -25.56 3.15
CA TRP A 140 30.63 -24.31 2.77
C TRP A 140 31.55 -23.33 2.03
N GLN A 141 32.87 -23.40 2.26
CA GLN A 141 33.86 -22.53 1.61
C GLN A 141 34.12 -22.87 0.14
N ASN A 142 33.57 -23.97 -0.39
CA ASN A 142 33.82 -24.44 -1.75
C ASN A 142 32.55 -24.68 -2.61
N LEU A 143 31.37 -24.32 -2.09
CA LEU A 143 30.10 -24.39 -2.85
C LEU A 143 30.11 -23.32 -3.96
N ASN A 144 29.99 -23.74 -5.22
CA ASN A 144 29.86 -22.82 -6.35
C ASN A 144 28.47 -22.94 -7.01
N LEU A 145 28.14 -22.01 -7.91
CA LEU A 145 26.83 -21.92 -8.58
C LEU A 145 26.38 -23.22 -9.27
N TYR A 146 27.33 -24.05 -9.74
CA TYR A 146 27.07 -25.34 -10.39
C TYR A 146 26.50 -26.38 -9.41
N ASP A 147 26.87 -26.31 -8.14
CA ASP A 147 26.45 -27.25 -7.11
C ASP A 147 25.03 -26.93 -6.63
N LEU A 148 24.64 -25.65 -6.58
CA LEU A 148 23.27 -25.22 -6.21
C LEU A 148 22.21 -25.59 -7.26
N ASN A 149 22.56 -25.48 -8.54
CA ASN A 149 21.63 -25.75 -9.65
C ASN A 149 21.17 -27.23 -9.73
N GLN A 150 21.84 -28.15 -9.03
CA GLN A 150 21.45 -29.57 -9.00
C GLN A 150 20.29 -29.87 -8.05
N TYR A 151 19.88 -28.90 -7.22
CA TYR A 151 18.93 -29.11 -6.13
C TYR A 151 17.66 -28.26 -6.23
N ILE A 152 17.46 -27.54 -7.33
CA ILE A 152 16.29 -26.67 -7.53
C ILE A 152 15.12 -27.49 -8.09
N CYS A 153 14.04 -27.55 -7.33
CA CYS A 153 12.77 -28.17 -7.76
C CYS A 153 11.69 -27.11 -7.92
N LEU A 154 11.04 -27.05 -9.09
CA LEU A 154 9.88 -26.19 -9.34
C LEU A 154 8.58 -27.00 -9.23
N LYS A 155 7.55 -26.44 -8.59
CA LYS A 155 6.20 -27.02 -8.55
C LYS A 155 5.21 -26.20 -9.37
N ASN A 156 4.28 -26.91 -10.00
CA ASN A 156 3.16 -26.36 -10.77
C ASN A 156 3.63 -25.33 -11.80
N VAL A 157 4.53 -25.76 -12.68
CA VAL A 157 5.13 -24.93 -13.72
C VAL A 157 4.20 -24.83 -14.93
N HIS A 158 3.82 -23.61 -15.29
CA HIS A 158 3.04 -23.22 -16.45
C HIS A 158 3.95 -22.59 -17.50
N LEU A 159 4.06 -23.22 -18.65
CA LEU A 159 4.97 -22.79 -19.71
C LEU A 159 4.24 -21.79 -20.62
N MET A 160 4.68 -20.54 -20.60
CA MET A 160 3.97 -19.40 -21.20
C MET A 160 4.43 -19.11 -22.63
N SER A 161 5.75 -19.14 -22.90
CA SER A 161 6.28 -19.02 -24.26
C SER A 161 7.72 -19.53 -24.38
N ILE A 162 8.17 -19.77 -25.62
CA ILE A 162 9.57 -20.13 -25.94
C ILE A 162 10.02 -19.23 -27.09
N ASN A 163 11.18 -18.59 -26.94
CA ASN A 163 11.82 -17.79 -27.98
C ASN A 163 12.90 -18.63 -28.68
N GLU A 164 12.67 -18.92 -29.95
CA GLU A 164 13.52 -19.80 -30.77
C GLU A 164 14.81 -19.11 -31.25
N GLU A 165 14.91 -17.78 -31.20
CA GLU A 165 16.11 -17.06 -31.67
C GLU A 165 17.24 -17.07 -30.63
N ASN A 166 16.88 -17.12 -29.35
CA ASN A 166 17.85 -17.11 -28.25
C ASN A 166 17.69 -18.30 -27.29
N ASN A 167 16.86 -19.28 -27.63
CA ASN A 167 16.66 -20.49 -26.83
C ASN A 167 16.22 -20.17 -25.39
N SER A 168 15.33 -19.19 -25.20
CA SER A 168 14.80 -18.83 -23.89
C SER A 168 13.35 -19.29 -23.70
N LEU A 169 12.96 -19.49 -22.43
CA LEU A 169 11.68 -20.06 -22.02
C LEU A 169 11.08 -19.18 -20.92
N ILE A 170 9.84 -18.76 -21.11
CA ILE A 170 9.06 -18.04 -20.11
C ILE A 170 8.09 -19.04 -19.50
N ALA A 171 8.14 -19.19 -18.19
CA ALA A 171 7.22 -20.02 -17.43
C ALA A 171 6.85 -19.32 -16.13
N GLU A 172 5.62 -19.55 -15.68
CA GLU A 172 5.17 -19.25 -14.32
C GLU A 172 5.26 -20.53 -13.50
N TRP A 173 5.46 -20.44 -12.18
CA TRP A 173 5.40 -21.58 -11.29
C TRP A 173 4.91 -21.14 -9.92
N GLU A 174 4.32 -22.09 -9.18
CA GLU A 174 3.72 -21.77 -7.89
C GLU A 174 4.75 -21.80 -6.75
N SER A 175 5.83 -22.58 -6.87
CA SER A 175 6.87 -22.65 -5.81
C SER A 175 8.23 -23.12 -6.32
N ILE A 176 9.31 -22.61 -5.71
CA ILE A 176 10.69 -23.09 -5.86
C ILE A 176 11.15 -23.73 -4.54
N TYR A 177 11.77 -24.90 -4.61
CA TYR A 177 12.34 -25.60 -3.46
C TYR A 177 13.84 -25.83 -3.63
N ILE A 178 14.61 -25.47 -2.59
CA ILE A 178 16.02 -25.80 -2.46
C ILE A 178 16.18 -26.58 -1.15
N PRO A 179 16.40 -27.91 -1.18
CA PRO A 179 16.63 -28.70 0.02
C PRO A 179 18.02 -28.41 0.57
N ILE A 180 18.09 -27.90 1.80
CA ILE A 180 19.33 -27.74 2.55
C ILE A 180 19.16 -28.47 3.88
N VAL A 181 19.97 -29.50 4.12
CA VAL A 181 20.01 -30.20 5.43
C VAL A 181 21.22 -29.67 6.19
N ILE A 182 20.96 -28.94 7.29
CA ILE A 182 22.01 -28.37 8.15
C ILE A 182 21.97 -29.12 9.48
N ASP A 183 23.02 -29.90 9.76
CA ASP A 183 23.21 -30.51 11.08
C ASP A 183 24.08 -29.58 11.93
N CYS A 184 23.47 -28.79 12.81
CA CYS A 184 24.17 -27.87 13.68
C CYS A 184 23.59 -27.81 15.09
N PHE A 185 24.48 -27.79 16.08
CA PHE A 185 24.13 -27.57 17.49
C PHE A 185 23.54 -26.16 17.69
N GLN A 186 22.51 -26.11 18.54
CA GLN A 186 21.33 -25.23 18.48
C GLN A 186 21.52 -23.71 18.66
N ASP A 187 22.71 -23.19 18.97
CA ASP A 187 22.82 -21.84 19.55
C ASP A 187 23.69 -20.82 18.78
N MET A 188 24.08 -21.06 17.51
CA MET A 188 25.11 -20.20 16.88
C MET A 188 24.93 -19.84 15.39
N LEU A 189 23.74 -19.91 14.77
CA LEU A 189 23.68 -19.90 13.29
C LEU A 189 22.61 -19.08 12.56
N THR A 190 21.83 -18.21 13.19
CA THR A 190 20.90 -17.37 12.41
C THR A 190 21.57 -16.14 11.78
N TYR A 191 22.45 -15.44 12.49
CA TYR A 191 23.07 -14.21 11.98
C TYR A 191 24.26 -14.46 11.04
N ASP A 192 25.09 -15.48 11.35
CA ASP A 192 26.31 -15.78 10.59
C ASP A 192 26.03 -16.51 9.27
N LEU A 193 25.00 -17.36 9.19
CA LEU A 193 24.65 -18.06 7.95
C LEU A 193 24.06 -17.10 6.92
N ILE A 194 23.17 -16.20 7.34
CA ILE A 194 22.57 -15.18 6.46
C ILE A 194 23.63 -14.19 5.98
N SER A 195 24.54 -13.76 6.86
CA SER A 195 25.65 -12.87 6.50
C SER A 195 26.67 -13.56 5.59
N TYR A 196 26.99 -14.84 5.83
CA TYR A 196 27.87 -15.64 4.97
C TYR A 196 27.28 -15.86 3.57
N LEU A 197 25.99 -16.16 3.47
CA LEU A 197 25.31 -16.30 2.18
C LEU A 197 25.30 -14.95 1.44
N LYS A 198 24.94 -13.84 2.12
CA LYS A 198 25.03 -12.49 1.55
C LYS A 198 26.45 -12.19 1.04
N GLU A 199 27.49 -12.35 1.88
CA GLU A 199 28.88 -12.04 1.52
C GLU A 199 29.46 -12.88 0.37
N ASN A 200 29.11 -14.18 0.28
CA ASN A 200 29.70 -15.07 -0.73
C ASN A 200 28.93 -15.13 -2.06
N PHE A 201 27.66 -14.71 -2.09
CA PHE A 201 26.90 -14.59 -3.36
C PHE A 201 27.19 -13.30 -4.14
N HIS A 202 27.80 -12.29 -3.51
CA HIS A 202 28.20 -11.06 -4.19
C HIS A 202 29.43 -11.20 -5.11
N LEU A 203 30.16 -12.34 -5.06
CA LEU A 203 31.47 -12.43 -5.69
C LEU A 203 31.53 -13.06 -7.08
N ASN A 204 30.43 -13.51 -7.70
CA ASN A 204 30.41 -13.85 -9.14
C ASN A 204 28.99 -13.84 -9.72
N GLN A 205 28.74 -12.96 -10.70
CA GLN A 205 27.63 -12.93 -11.65
C GLN A 205 26.22 -13.32 -11.14
N GLN A 206 25.53 -12.31 -10.57
CA GLN A 206 24.08 -12.04 -10.56
C GLN A 206 23.10 -13.23 -10.56
N MET A 207 22.60 -13.57 -9.37
CA MET A 207 21.19 -13.97 -9.16
C MET A 207 20.67 -13.22 -7.93
N ASN A 208 19.84 -12.19 -8.15
CA ASN A 208 19.16 -11.47 -7.07
C ASN A 208 17.90 -12.23 -6.67
N PHE A 209 17.81 -12.62 -5.40
CA PHE A 209 16.58 -13.14 -4.81
C PHE A 209 15.87 -12.00 -4.08
N ASN A 210 14.89 -11.37 -4.72
CA ASN A 210 13.99 -10.42 -4.05
C ASN A 210 12.69 -11.16 -3.70
N GLY A 211 12.68 -11.79 -2.53
CA GLY A 211 11.50 -12.47 -2.01
C GLY A 211 11.57 -12.69 -0.51
N MET A 212 10.40 -12.78 0.13
CA MET A 212 10.27 -13.08 1.54
C MET A 212 10.71 -14.54 1.79
N ILE A 213 11.64 -14.74 2.72
CA ILE A 213 12.16 -16.05 3.14
C ILE A 213 11.33 -16.53 4.33
N ASP A 214 10.48 -17.53 4.13
CA ASP A 214 9.76 -18.18 5.23
C ASP A 214 10.48 -19.48 5.62
N ILE A 215 10.83 -19.61 6.91
CA ILE A 215 11.54 -20.75 7.47
C ILE A 215 10.59 -21.54 8.37
N ALA A 216 9.97 -22.59 7.81
CA ALA A 216 9.08 -23.46 8.56
C ALA A 216 9.86 -24.64 9.20
N PRO A 217 9.88 -24.78 10.54
CA PRO A 217 10.42 -25.97 11.18
C PRO A 217 9.39 -27.10 11.08
N ASN A 218 9.74 -28.21 10.43
CA ASN A 218 8.91 -29.42 10.42
C ASN A 218 9.38 -30.49 11.41
N GLY A 219 10.11 -30.07 12.45
CA GLY A 219 10.57 -30.93 13.53
C GLY A 219 11.81 -31.77 13.23
N VAL A 220 12.39 -31.67 12.02
CA VAL A 220 13.69 -32.29 11.67
C VAL A 220 14.54 -31.42 10.72
N ASP A 221 13.95 -30.56 9.87
CA ASP A 221 14.67 -29.70 8.92
C ASP A 221 14.15 -28.24 8.91
N TYR A 222 14.96 -27.33 8.35
CA TYR A 222 14.57 -25.96 7.97
C TYR A 222 14.25 -25.92 6.47
N ARG A 223 13.18 -25.22 6.06
CA ARG A 223 12.84 -25.04 4.62
C ARG A 223 12.88 -23.57 4.24
N LEU A 224 13.42 -23.26 3.06
CA LEU A 224 13.40 -21.91 2.48
C LEU A 224 12.24 -21.81 1.48
N LYS A 225 11.33 -20.85 1.68
CA LYS A 225 10.26 -20.50 0.71
C LYS A 225 10.57 -19.13 0.11
N ILE A 226 10.53 -18.99 -1.21
CA ILE A 226 10.67 -17.71 -1.94
C ILE A 226 9.35 -17.45 -2.65
N VAL A 227 8.71 -16.31 -2.39
CA VAL A 227 7.28 -16.09 -2.69
C VAL A 227 7.04 -15.31 -4.01
N GLU A 228 8.03 -14.59 -4.56
CA GLU A 228 7.90 -13.91 -5.85
C GLU A 228 9.26 -13.75 -6.56
N TYR A 229 9.26 -13.69 -7.90
CA TYR A 229 10.44 -13.42 -8.72
C TYR A 229 10.03 -12.53 -9.90
N THR A 230 10.76 -11.43 -10.12
CA THR A 230 10.60 -10.59 -11.32
C THR A 230 11.89 -10.61 -12.15
N ASP A 231 11.75 -11.25 -13.32
CA ASP A 231 12.53 -11.16 -14.57
C ASP A 231 14.08 -11.22 -14.54
N THR A 232 14.64 -12.34 -15.01
CA THR A 232 16.02 -12.42 -15.50
C THR A 232 16.04 -12.06 -16.99
N SER A 233 16.07 -10.77 -17.29
CA SER A 233 16.53 -10.34 -18.60
C SER A 233 18.06 -10.32 -18.61
N ILE A 234 18.65 -11.09 -19.53
CA ILE A 234 20.08 -10.99 -19.86
C ILE A 234 20.27 -9.61 -20.47
N ALA A 235 20.87 -8.70 -19.71
CA ALA A 235 21.27 -7.38 -20.17
C ALA A 235 22.24 -7.52 -21.34
N ASN A 236 21.70 -7.42 -22.56
CA ASN A 236 22.47 -6.98 -23.70
C ASN A 236 22.92 -5.55 -23.36
N ILE A 237 24.24 -5.35 -23.24
CA ILE A 237 24.85 -4.02 -23.07
C ILE A 237 24.52 -3.18 -24.31
N SER A 238 23.36 -2.54 -24.29
CA SER A 238 22.93 -1.57 -25.29
C SER A 238 22.25 -0.42 -24.57
N ASN A 239 22.96 0.70 -24.41
CA ASN A 239 22.41 2.00 -24.01
C ASN A 239 21.39 1.97 -22.83
N GLU A 240 21.67 1.23 -21.75
CA GLU A 240 20.70 1.08 -20.65
C GLU A 240 20.48 2.41 -19.90
N THR A 241 19.22 2.83 -19.82
CA THR A 241 18.73 3.85 -18.87
C THR A 241 18.56 3.19 -17.50
N LYS A 242 18.82 3.93 -16.42
CA LYS A 242 18.58 3.46 -15.04
C LYS A 242 17.21 3.91 -14.58
N LYS A 243 16.44 3.01 -13.95
CA LYS A 243 15.07 3.29 -13.49
C LYS A 243 15.01 3.62 -12.00
N ILE A 244 14.07 4.49 -11.64
CA ILE A 244 13.67 4.78 -10.26
C ILE A 244 12.15 4.63 -10.18
N HIS A 245 11.68 3.87 -9.20
CA HIS A 245 10.26 3.77 -8.88
C HIS A 245 9.99 4.57 -7.60
N LEU A 246 8.93 5.38 -7.61
CA LEU A 246 8.57 6.25 -6.49
C LEU A 246 7.10 6.00 -6.16
N TYR A 247 6.82 5.58 -4.93
CA TYR A 247 5.45 5.42 -4.43
C TYR A 247 5.21 6.38 -3.28
N GLY A 248 4.14 7.17 -3.36
CA GLY A 248 3.84 8.21 -2.39
C GLY A 248 2.45 8.09 -1.78
N ILE A 249 2.34 8.51 -0.53
CA ILE A 249 1.07 8.84 0.12
C ILE A 249 1.10 10.27 0.63
N ASN A 250 -0.06 10.87 0.76
CA ASN A 250 -0.27 12.20 1.33
C ASN A 250 -1.58 12.20 2.13
N ASP A 251 -1.68 13.09 3.12
CA ASP A 251 -2.92 13.40 3.82
C ASP A 251 -3.65 12.14 4.33
N PHE A 252 -2.89 11.19 4.90
CA PHE A 252 -3.42 9.90 5.32
C PHE A 252 -4.44 10.03 6.46
N HIS A 253 -4.34 11.11 7.25
CA HIS A 253 -5.31 11.53 8.23
C HIS A 253 -5.80 10.41 9.15
N GLY A 254 -4.88 9.64 9.73
CA GLY A 254 -5.27 8.60 10.66
C GLY A 254 -6.12 7.49 10.04
N ALA A 255 -6.12 7.26 8.72
CA ALA A 255 -6.90 6.18 8.08
C ALA A 255 -6.34 4.77 8.40
N VAL A 256 -6.24 4.43 9.69
CA VAL A 256 -5.62 3.21 10.23
C VAL A 256 -6.37 1.98 9.76
N LEU A 257 -7.70 2.00 9.87
CA LEU A 257 -8.58 0.89 9.51
C LEU A 257 -9.22 1.10 8.13
N GLU A 258 -9.63 0.01 7.50
CA GLU A 258 -10.42 0.03 6.27
C GLU A 258 -11.78 0.70 6.52
N ASN A 259 -12.15 1.68 5.70
CA ASN A 259 -13.46 2.34 5.77
C ASN A 259 -13.91 2.84 4.39
N GLY A 260 -14.94 2.22 3.82
CA GLY A 260 -15.44 2.56 2.49
C GLY A 260 -14.38 2.33 1.41
N ASN A 261 -13.77 3.42 0.90
CA ASN A 261 -12.67 3.36 -0.08
C ASN A 261 -11.28 3.60 0.53
N GLU A 262 -11.19 3.77 1.85
CA GLU A 262 -9.94 3.89 2.58
C GLU A 262 -9.38 2.50 2.82
N MET A 263 -8.13 2.28 2.42
CA MET A 263 -7.53 0.94 2.39
C MET A 263 -7.01 0.50 3.76
N GLY A 264 -6.92 1.38 4.75
CA GLY A 264 -6.24 1.08 6.00
C GLY A 264 -4.72 1.00 5.86
N ILE A 265 -3.99 1.19 6.96
CA ILE A 265 -2.51 1.19 6.93
C ILE A 265 -1.95 -0.20 6.66
N VAL A 266 -2.65 -1.27 7.06
CA VAL A 266 -2.18 -2.64 6.86
C VAL A 266 -2.17 -3.02 5.39
N GLN A 267 -3.28 -2.85 4.67
CA GLN A 267 -3.34 -3.19 3.23
C GLN A 267 -2.37 -2.31 2.44
N LEU A 268 -2.46 -0.99 2.62
CA LEU A 268 -1.64 -0.04 1.91
C LEU A 268 -0.14 -0.26 2.20
N GLY A 269 0.22 -0.44 3.48
CA GLY A 269 1.58 -0.70 3.91
C GLY A 269 2.13 -2.02 3.38
N SER A 270 1.31 -3.08 3.36
CA SER A 270 1.69 -4.37 2.78
C SER A 270 2.03 -4.22 1.30
N PHE A 271 1.19 -3.51 0.54
CA PHE A 271 1.47 -3.22 -0.87
C PHE A 271 2.77 -2.44 -1.03
N LEU A 272 2.98 -1.37 -0.26
CA LEU A 272 4.21 -0.57 -0.33
C LEU A 272 5.46 -1.38 0.00
N LYS A 273 5.41 -2.28 1.01
CA LYS A 273 6.51 -3.20 1.33
C LYS A 273 6.85 -4.09 0.14
N THR A 274 5.85 -4.65 -0.57
CA THR A 274 6.11 -5.43 -1.80
C THR A 274 6.82 -4.58 -2.86
N LYS A 275 6.38 -3.33 -3.08
CA LYS A 275 7.01 -2.42 -4.05
C LYS A 275 8.43 -2.04 -3.67
N LYS A 276 8.68 -1.79 -2.39
CA LYS A 276 10.04 -1.51 -1.89
C LYS A 276 10.98 -2.69 -2.15
N ALA A 277 10.49 -3.92 -2.02
CA ALA A 277 11.27 -5.13 -2.27
C ALA A 277 11.65 -5.35 -3.75
N HIS A 278 11.05 -4.66 -4.72
CA HIS A 278 11.41 -4.79 -6.16
C HIS A 278 12.69 -4.03 -6.57
N GLY A 279 13.37 -3.37 -5.62
CA GLY A 279 14.65 -2.69 -5.85
C GLY A 279 14.50 -1.36 -6.60
N ASN A 280 15.43 -0.43 -6.38
CA ASN A 280 15.38 0.94 -6.94
C ASN A 280 14.07 1.70 -6.69
N THR A 281 13.37 1.34 -5.61
CA THR A 281 12.09 1.93 -5.19
C THR A 281 12.30 2.83 -3.97
N LEU A 282 11.69 4.02 -3.98
CA LEU A 282 11.59 4.89 -2.81
C LEU A 282 10.14 5.11 -2.41
N LEU A 283 9.90 5.14 -1.11
CA LEU A 283 8.59 5.38 -0.52
C LEU A 283 8.52 6.79 0.10
N ILE A 284 7.52 7.58 -0.30
CA ILE A 284 7.38 9.00 0.04
C ILE A 284 6.12 9.20 0.89
N ASN A 285 6.20 9.98 1.97
CA ASN A 285 5.05 10.36 2.77
C ASN A 285 5.01 11.88 2.93
N SER A 286 4.06 12.52 2.25
CA SER A 286 4.01 13.97 2.07
C SER A 286 3.30 14.74 3.19
N GLY A 287 3.18 14.16 4.39
CA GLY A 287 2.62 14.85 5.57
C GLY A 287 1.13 14.63 5.79
N ASP A 288 0.63 15.23 6.87
CA ASP A 288 -0.72 15.04 7.43
C ASP A 288 -1.07 13.55 7.60
N PHE A 289 -0.16 12.85 8.26
CA PHE A 289 -0.23 11.41 8.40
C PHE A 289 -1.01 11.01 9.66
N PHE A 290 -0.82 11.74 10.76
CA PHE A 290 -1.27 11.28 12.08
C PHE A 290 -2.74 11.52 12.40
N GLN A 291 -3.24 12.73 12.18
CA GLN A 291 -4.51 13.16 12.77
C GLN A 291 -5.74 12.68 11.98
N GLY A 292 -6.70 12.00 12.61
CA GLY A 292 -8.05 11.82 12.04
C GLY A 292 -8.93 10.75 12.65
N SER A 293 -8.38 9.58 13.03
CA SER A 293 -9.14 8.51 13.69
C SER A 293 -8.73 8.33 15.15
N ILE A 294 -9.58 7.70 15.95
CA ILE A 294 -9.29 7.45 17.37
C ILE A 294 -8.06 6.54 17.55
N GLU A 295 -7.87 5.57 16.65
CA GLU A 295 -6.75 4.62 16.67
C GLU A 295 -5.39 5.32 16.57
N SER A 296 -5.31 6.46 15.87
CA SER A 296 -4.08 7.26 15.78
C SER A 296 -4.03 8.37 16.82
N ASN A 297 -5.13 9.13 16.97
CA ASN A 297 -5.15 10.32 17.84
C ASN A 297 -4.94 9.98 19.30
N TYR A 298 -5.48 8.86 19.80
CA TYR A 298 -5.37 8.45 21.20
C TYR A 298 -3.92 8.25 21.67
N ASN A 299 -3.00 8.00 20.73
CA ASN A 299 -1.57 7.82 20.99
C ASN A 299 -0.70 8.86 20.28
N TYR A 300 -1.29 9.99 19.85
CA TYR A 300 -0.59 11.11 19.25
C TYR A 300 0.27 10.71 18.04
N GLY A 301 -0.23 9.79 17.19
CA GLY A 301 0.44 9.32 15.98
C GLY A 301 1.53 8.26 16.18
N ALA A 302 1.70 7.73 17.40
CA ALA A 302 2.68 6.69 17.69
C ALA A 302 2.44 5.39 16.91
N LEU A 303 1.19 4.94 16.78
CA LEU A 303 0.79 3.77 15.98
C LEU A 303 1.26 3.94 14.55
N LEU A 304 0.88 5.04 13.92
CA LEU A 304 1.20 5.30 12.53
C LEU A 304 2.71 5.50 12.33
N THR A 305 3.41 6.11 13.29
CA THR A 305 4.87 6.21 13.24
C THR A 305 5.54 4.84 13.31
N ASP A 306 5.05 3.91 14.13
CA ASP A 306 5.56 2.53 14.18
C ASP A 306 5.32 1.82 12.83
N CYS A 307 4.10 1.92 12.27
CA CYS A 307 3.80 1.39 10.93
C CYS A 307 4.68 2.02 9.84
N MET A 308 4.90 3.33 9.87
CA MET A 308 5.73 4.06 8.90
C MET A 308 7.19 3.59 8.93
N ASN A 309 7.72 3.30 10.12
CA ASN A 309 9.05 2.74 10.25
C ASN A 309 9.13 1.28 9.80
N GLU A 310 8.08 0.48 10.06
CA GLU A 310 7.98 -0.92 9.62
C GLU A 310 7.81 -1.06 8.10
N ILE A 311 7.10 -0.12 7.46
CA ILE A 311 7.02 -0.02 5.99
C ILE A 311 8.34 0.49 5.39
N GLU A 312 9.20 1.09 6.22
CA GLU A 312 10.46 1.73 5.87
C GLU A 312 10.31 2.90 4.91
N PHE A 313 9.46 3.88 5.21
CA PHE A 313 9.37 5.09 4.36
C PHE A 313 10.75 5.76 4.19
N ASP A 314 11.05 6.25 2.98
CA ASP A 314 12.32 6.88 2.69
C ASP A 314 12.39 8.33 3.15
N CYS A 315 11.23 8.95 3.32
CA CYS A 315 11.06 10.26 3.95
C CYS A 315 9.63 10.43 4.48
N PHE A 316 9.50 11.37 5.41
CA PHE A 316 8.22 11.88 5.88
C PHE A 316 8.32 13.40 6.02
N THR A 317 7.66 14.15 5.14
CA THR A 317 7.62 15.62 5.25
C THR A 317 6.58 16.05 6.26
N LEU A 318 6.93 16.98 7.16
CA LEU A 318 5.97 17.52 8.11
C LEU A 318 4.88 18.33 7.37
N GLY A 319 3.64 17.91 7.54
CA GLY A 319 2.45 18.69 7.22
C GLY A 319 2.01 19.57 8.38
N ASN A 320 0.91 20.28 8.19
CA ASN A 320 0.40 21.17 9.23
C ASN A 320 -0.19 20.37 10.40
N HIS A 321 -0.90 19.27 10.15
CA HIS A 321 -1.54 18.48 11.21
C HIS A 321 -0.56 17.69 12.09
N GLU A 322 0.72 17.61 11.72
CA GLU A 322 1.76 17.15 12.64
C GLU A 322 1.94 18.07 13.86
N PHE A 323 1.51 19.34 13.78
CA PHE A 323 1.58 20.32 14.87
C PHE A 323 0.36 20.31 15.80
N ASP A 324 -0.67 19.50 15.53
CA ASP A 324 -1.91 19.51 16.31
C ASP A 324 -1.72 19.18 17.80
N TRP A 325 -0.67 18.43 18.14
CA TRP A 325 -0.30 18.11 19.53
C TRP A 325 1.01 18.76 19.97
N GLY A 326 1.43 19.79 19.24
CA GLY A 326 2.66 20.54 19.49
C GLY A 326 3.94 19.80 19.14
N VAL A 327 5.03 20.58 19.09
CA VAL A 327 6.36 20.12 18.64
C VAL A 327 6.93 18.98 19.48
N SER A 328 6.59 18.91 20.78
CA SER A 328 7.05 17.82 21.64
C SER A 328 6.60 16.45 21.14
N MET A 329 5.39 16.35 20.55
CA MET A 329 4.91 15.08 20.00
C MET A 329 5.59 14.72 18.68
N ILE A 330 5.88 15.70 17.83
CA ILE A 330 6.74 15.50 16.65
C ILE A 330 8.09 14.90 17.07
N GLN A 331 8.76 15.51 18.05
CA GLN A 331 10.06 15.05 18.55
C GLN A 331 10.01 13.68 19.22
N ASN A 332 8.89 13.33 19.85
CA ASN A 332 8.69 12.00 20.41
C ASN A 332 8.54 10.95 19.32
N ASN A 333 7.75 11.22 18.28
CA ASN A 333 7.58 10.33 17.14
C ASN A 333 8.89 10.17 16.34
N GLN A 334 9.68 11.23 16.18
CA GLN A 334 11.01 11.17 15.56
C GLN A 334 11.99 10.21 16.24
N LYS A 335 11.83 9.93 17.54
CA LYS A 335 12.72 9.02 18.28
C LYS A 335 12.34 7.56 18.10
N ARG A 336 11.16 7.27 17.55
CA ARG A 336 10.64 5.91 17.36
C ARG A 336 11.38 5.22 16.23
N LYS A 337 11.38 3.89 16.27
CA LYS A 337 12.04 3.01 15.30
C LYS A 337 11.16 1.78 15.10
N GLY A 338 11.23 1.19 13.91
CA GLY A 338 10.65 -0.12 13.64
C GLY A 338 11.41 -1.22 14.38
N ASP A 339 10.84 -2.43 14.41
CA ASP A 339 11.46 -3.57 15.10
C ASP A 339 12.78 -4.00 14.43
N ASN A 340 12.90 -3.74 13.12
CA ASN A 340 14.15 -3.82 12.35
C ASN A 340 15.20 -2.75 12.72
N GLY A 341 14.86 -1.78 13.59
CA GLY A 341 15.69 -0.64 13.96
C GLY A 341 15.69 0.51 12.95
N TYR A 342 14.90 0.42 11.87
CA TYR A 342 14.76 1.46 10.87
C TYR A 342 14.04 2.70 11.43
N GLN A 343 14.45 3.87 10.97
CA GLN A 343 13.89 5.14 11.37
C GLN A 343 13.68 6.00 10.12
N THR A 344 12.43 6.28 9.80
CA THR A 344 12.05 7.16 8.71
C THR A 344 12.55 8.58 8.99
N PRO A 345 13.27 9.23 8.06
CA PRO A 345 13.73 10.59 8.27
C PRO A 345 12.58 11.58 8.09
N PHE A 346 12.34 12.38 9.12
CA PHE A 346 11.40 13.49 9.09
C PHE A 346 12.05 14.68 8.38
N LEU A 347 11.33 15.31 7.45
CA LEU A 347 11.83 16.42 6.65
C LEU A 347 11.05 17.71 6.90
N ALA A 348 11.75 18.84 7.00
CA ALA A 348 11.19 20.13 7.39
C ALA A 348 12.05 21.31 6.94
N ALA A 349 12.39 21.43 5.65
CA ALA A 349 13.48 22.31 5.19
C ALA A 349 13.25 23.81 5.39
N ASN A 350 11.99 24.25 5.39
CA ASN A 350 11.60 25.66 5.42
C ASN A 350 10.95 26.12 6.72
N ILE A 351 11.11 25.37 7.82
CA ILE A 351 10.57 25.72 9.14
C ILE A 351 11.66 26.39 10.00
N TYR A 352 11.41 27.62 10.42
CA TYR A 352 12.35 28.45 11.19
C TYR A 352 11.69 28.95 12.47
N GLN A 353 12.51 29.26 13.48
CA GLN A 353 12.03 29.93 14.69
C GLN A 353 11.49 31.32 14.34
N TYR A 354 10.46 31.75 15.06
CA TYR A 354 9.81 33.03 14.84
C TYR A 354 9.40 33.65 16.18
N ASP A 355 9.69 34.93 16.36
CA ASP A 355 9.24 35.69 17.52
C ASP A 355 8.07 36.60 17.10
N ILE A 356 6.88 36.33 17.64
CA ILE A 356 5.64 37.00 17.25
C ILE A 356 5.60 38.49 17.63
N ASP A 357 6.28 38.87 18.72
CA ASP A 357 6.26 40.23 19.24
C ASP A 357 7.17 41.17 18.44
N SER A 358 8.38 40.71 18.14
CA SER A 358 9.39 41.43 17.34
C SER A 358 9.21 41.24 15.84
N LYS A 359 8.48 40.19 15.43
CA LYS A 359 8.34 39.71 14.04
C LYS A 359 9.67 39.30 13.39
N GLU A 360 10.63 38.88 14.19
CA GLU A 360 11.95 38.43 13.71
C GLU A 360 11.96 36.93 13.40
N ILE A 361 12.67 36.57 12.32
CA ILE A 361 12.92 35.18 11.92
C ILE A 361 14.26 34.76 12.52
N GLY A 362 14.24 33.70 13.31
CA GLY A 362 15.40 33.12 13.98
C GLY A 362 16.10 32.03 13.16
N ASP A 363 16.77 31.13 13.88
CA ASP A 363 17.50 30.02 13.28
C ASP A 363 16.56 28.93 12.72
N TYR A 364 17.13 28.02 11.93
CA TYR A 364 16.44 26.82 11.48
C TYR A 364 15.88 26.04 12.68
N ALA A 365 14.60 25.68 12.63
CA ALA A 365 13.90 25.13 13.79
C ALA A 365 14.36 23.71 14.18
N GLN A 366 15.06 23.00 13.26
CA GLN A 366 15.56 21.63 13.48
C GLN A 366 14.46 20.64 13.90
N LEU A 367 13.23 20.83 13.39
CA LEU A 367 12.12 19.90 13.61
C LEU A 367 12.16 18.69 12.68
N GLY A 368 13.21 18.57 11.87
CA GLY A 368 13.48 17.51 10.91
C GLY A 368 14.78 17.82 10.18
N GLU A 369 15.18 16.95 9.28
CA GLU A 369 16.26 17.24 8.34
C GLU A 369 15.73 18.12 7.20
N LYS A 370 16.61 18.86 6.51
CA LYS A 370 16.19 19.61 5.32
C LYS A 370 15.95 18.68 4.11
N TYR A 371 16.72 17.62 4.04
CA TYR A 371 16.65 16.62 2.99
C TYR A 371 17.21 15.29 3.48
N THR A 372 16.95 14.22 2.73
CA THR A 372 17.66 12.94 2.86
C THR A 372 18.25 12.52 1.52
N ILE A 373 19.31 11.71 1.54
CA ILE A 373 19.94 11.17 0.32
C ILE A 373 19.89 9.65 0.38
N LYS A 374 19.32 9.04 -0.65
CA LYS A 374 19.18 7.59 -0.79
C LYS A 374 20.02 7.11 -1.97
N THR A 375 20.86 6.10 -1.74
CA THR A 375 21.61 5.46 -2.82
C THR A 375 20.87 4.19 -3.21
N LEU A 376 20.40 4.11 -4.45
CA LEU A 376 19.68 2.97 -4.97
C LEU A 376 20.64 1.83 -5.36
N GLU A 377 20.11 0.62 -5.52
CA GLU A 377 20.87 -0.58 -5.90
C GLU A 377 21.56 -0.43 -7.26
N ASN A 378 20.96 0.31 -8.19
CA ASN A 378 21.54 0.66 -9.48
C ASN A 378 22.61 1.78 -9.40
N GLY A 379 22.92 2.26 -8.20
CA GLY A 379 23.95 3.24 -7.91
C GLY A 379 23.55 4.70 -8.09
N LEU A 380 22.29 5.00 -8.45
CA LEU A 380 21.81 6.39 -8.47
C LEU A 380 21.68 6.94 -7.05
N LYS A 381 22.08 8.19 -6.86
CA LYS A 381 21.83 8.96 -5.64
C LYS A 381 20.63 9.86 -5.83
N VAL A 382 19.62 9.68 -5.00
CA VAL A 382 18.39 10.48 -5.01
C VAL A 382 18.36 11.34 -3.76
N GLY A 383 18.29 12.66 -3.93
CA GLY A 383 18.07 13.61 -2.86
C GLY A 383 16.57 13.94 -2.76
N ILE A 384 16.01 13.89 -1.55
CA ILE A 384 14.60 14.21 -1.30
C ILE A 384 14.54 15.42 -0.38
N ILE A 385 13.99 16.53 -0.85
CA ILE A 385 13.80 17.78 -0.08
C ILE A 385 12.36 17.81 0.42
N GLY A 386 12.18 17.99 1.73
CA GLY A 386 10.85 18.10 2.35
C GLY A 386 10.50 19.53 2.72
N VAL A 387 9.36 20.05 2.27
CA VAL A 387 8.90 21.42 2.59
C VAL A 387 7.40 21.48 2.88
N ILE A 388 7.00 22.48 3.67
CA ILE A 388 5.59 22.79 3.97
C ILE A 388 5.16 24.10 3.27
N GLY A 389 3.88 24.28 2.95
CA GLY A 389 3.38 25.53 2.36
C GLY A 389 3.54 26.73 3.30
N LYS A 390 3.94 27.89 2.77
CA LYS A 390 4.28 29.09 3.57
C LYS A 390 3.13 29.66 4.43
N ASP A 391 1.89 29.52 3.95
CA ASP A 391 0.71 30.15 4.57
C ASP A 391 -0.10 29.17 5.44
N GLN A 392 0.35 27.92 5.59
CA GLN A 392 -0.44 26.86 6.21
C GLN A 392 -0.63 26.96 7.72
N ILE A 393 -0.05 27.97 8.36
CA ILE A 393 -0.40 28.39 9.73
C ILE A 393 -1.89 28.71 9.88
N THR A 394 -2.60 29.00 8.77
CA THR A 394 -4.05 29.22 8.77
C THR A 394 -4.88 27.93 8.75
N SER A 395 -4.24 26.78 8.52
CA SER A 395 -4.91 25.48 8.41
C SER A 395 -4.75 24.62 9.67
N ILE A 396 -4.20 25.20 10.74
CA ILE A 396 -3.98 24.58 12.06
C ILE A 396 -4.41 25.52 13.17
N SER A 397 -4.53 25.00 14.40
CA SER A 397 -4.59 25.86 15.58
C SER A 397 -3.29 26.67 15.66
N SER A 398 -3.33 27.91 15.16
CA SER A 398 -2.14 28.73 14.91
C SER A 398 -1.26 28.92 16.15
N GLN A 399 -1.84 28.81 17.35
CA GLN A 399 -1.12 28.87 18.62
C GLN A 399 -0.05 27.78 18.77
N HIS A 400 -0.25 26.60 18.17
CA HIS A 400 0.74 25.52 18.21
C HIS A 400 2.00 25.83 17.39
N VAL A 401 1.95 26.90 16.58
CA VAL A 401 3.05 27.34 15.71
C VAL A 401 3.38 28.82 15.86
N ASP A 402 3.00 29.45 16.98
CA ASP A 402 3.33 30.87 17.23
C ASP A 402 4.86 31.12 17.24
N ASP A 403 5.63 30.13 17.72
CA ASP A 403 7.09 30.17 17.81
C ASP A 403 7.81 29.82 16.49
N TYR A 404 7.07 29.58 15.40
CA TYR A 404 7.60 29.10 14.13
C TYR A 404 7.08 29.87 12.93
N ILE A 405 7.82 29.85 11.83
CA ILE A 405 7.39 30.37 10.53
C ILE A 405 7.73 29.38 9.42
N PHE A 406 6.85 29.28 8.44
CA PHE A 406 7.07 28.51 7.22
C PHE A 406 7.52 29.49 6.14
N LEU A 407 8.81 29.47 5.78
CA LEU A 407 9.34 30.34 4.75
C LEU A 407 8.84 29.90 3.37
N ASP A 408 8.87 30.82 2.40
CA ASP A 408 8.60 30.49 1.00
C ASP A 408 9.47 29.29 0.57
N PRO A 409 8.85 28.16 0.18
CA PRO A 409 9.59 26.95 -0.14
C PRO A 409 10.41 27.06 -1.43
N VAL A 410 10.03 27.93 -2.38
CA VAL A 410 10.65 27.97 -3.71
C VAL A 410 12.15 28.31 -3.67
N PRO A 411 12.60 29.39 -3.00
CA PRO A 411 14.02 29.67 -2.85
C PRO A 411 14.79 28.56 -2.11
N ILE A 412 14.17 27.98 -1.07
CA ILE A 412 14.79 26.90 -0.28
C ILE A 412 15.03 25.65 -1.12
N ILE A 413 14.05 25.25 -1.95
CA ILE A 413 14.18 24.13 -2.88
C ILE A 413 15.33 24.37 -3.87
N GLN A 414 15.43 25.58 -4.43
CA GLN A 414 16.47 25.92 -5.41
C GLN A 414 17.87 25.82 -4.80
N ASP A 415 18.08 26.44 -3.63
CA ASP A 415 19.36 26.43 -2.93
C ASP A 415 19.79 25.02 -2.52
N LEU A 416 18.85 24.22 -1.99
CA LEU A 416 19.14 22.85 -1.57
C LEU A 416 19.38 21.92 -2.76
N SER A 417 18.64 22.08 -3.85
CA SER A 417 18.88 21.31 -5.07
C SER A 417 20.28 21.55 -5.62
N ASP A 418 20.72 22.81 -5.69
CA ASP A 418 22.07 23.13 -6.14
C ASP A 418 23.14 22.56 -5.21
N GLU A 419 22.92 22.60 -3.89
CA GLU A 419 23.80 21.93 -2.93
C GLU A 419 23.88 20.41 -3.18
N LEU A 420 22.73 19.74 -3.32
CA LEU A 420 22.65 18.30 -3.55
C LEU A 420 23.41 17.90 -4.83
N LYS A 421 23.16 18.61 -5.92
CA LYS A 421 23.75 18.31 -7.23
C LYS A 421 25.25 18.64 -7.28
N THR A 422 25.66 19.79 -6.77
CA THR A 422 27.05 20.28 -6.94
C THR A 422 28.01 19.86 -5.83
N LYS A 423 27.52 19.56 -4.62
CA LYS A 423 28.37 19.24 -3.46
C LYS A 423 28.18 17.82 -2.93
N LYS A 424 27.06 17.16 -3.24
CA LYS A 424 26.76 15.80 -2.74
C LYS A 424 26.70 14.74 -3.85
N ASP A 425 26.92 15.17 -5.09
CA ASP A 425 26.87 14.34 -6.30
C ASP A 425 25.53 13.59 -6.44
N VAL A 426 24.41 14.25 -6.12
CA VAL A 426 23.07 13.69 -6.30
C VAL A 426 22.69 13.71 -7.78
N ASP A 427 22.18 12.59 -8.28
CA ASP A 427 21.78 12.41 -9.68
C ASP A 427 20.34 12.91 -9.93
N VAL A 428 19.44 12.68 -8.96
CA VAL A 428 18.00 12.99 -9.08
C VAL A 428 17.53 13.71 -7.84
N VAL A 429 16.80 14.82 -8.01
CA VAL A 429 16.21 15.58 -6.90
C VAL A 429 14.69 15.43 -6.92
N ILE A 430 14.14 14.93 -5.81
CA ILE A 430 12.70 14.83 -5.57
C ILE A 430 12.32 15.91 -4.56
N VAL A 431 11.20 16.59 -4.81
CA VAL A 431 10.57 17.43 -3.78
C VAL A 431 9.36 16.68 -3.24
N ASP A 432 9.36 16.50 -1.94
CA ASP A 432 8.22 16.05 -1.17
C ASP A 432 7.64 17.29 -0.47
N CYS A 433 6.49 17.79 -0.91
CA CYS A 433 5.95 19.03 -0.40
C CYS A 433 4.55 18.84 0.16
N HIS A 434 4.36 19.36 1.37
CA HIS A 434 3.06 19.48 1.97
C HIS A 434 2.38 20.77 1.53
N THR A 435 2.00 20.87 0.24
CA THR A 435 1.27 21.98 -0.39
C THR A 435 0.85 21.57 -1.81
N ASP A 436 0.00 22.38 -2.46
CA ASP A 436 -0.40 22.14 -3.85
C ASP A 436 0.70 22.55 -4.84
N GLN A 437 0.54 22.10 -6.08
CA GLN A 437 1.40 22.53 -7.17
C GLN A 437 1.45 24.07 -7.32
N ASP A 438 0.31 24.75 -7.28
CA ASP A 438 0.24 26.17 -7.68
C ASP A 438 1.05 27.07 -6.73
N SER A 439 1.09 26.70 -5.45
CA SER A 439 1.84 27.38 -4.39
C SER A 439 3.35 27.31 -4.59
N ILE A 440 3.88 26.22 -5.14
CA ILE A 440 5.32 26.03 -5.39
C ILE A 440 5.74 26.31 -6.83
N THR A 441 4.78 26.66 -7.68
CA THR A 441 5.03 27.03 -9.07
C THR A 441 4.69 28.50 -9.39
N GLU A 442 4.07 29.22 -8.45
CA GLU A 442 3.63 30.62 -8.57
C GLU A 442 2.65 30.86 -9.75
N ASN A 443 1.65 29.99 -9.94
CA ASN A 443 0.76 30.00 -11.12
C ASN A 443 1.54 29.91 -12.45
N ALA A 444 2.48 28.98 -12.52
CA ALA A 444 3.27 28.77 -13.71
C ALA A 444 2.39 28.54 -14.95
N SER A 445 2.78 29.14 -16.07
CA SER A 445 2.14 28.92 -17.37
C SER A 445 3.20 28.57 -18.40
N VAL A 446 2.78 28.17 -19.60
CA VAL A 446 3.70 27.94 -20.73
C VAL A 446 4.59 29.15 -21.02
N PHE A 447 4.14 30.36 -20.66
CA PHE A 447 4.89 31.62 -20.86
C PHE A 447 5.68 32.07 -19.63
N ASN A 448 5.44 31.48 -18.45
CA ASN A 448 6.16 31.74 -17.21
C ASN A 448 6.42 30.40 -16.50
N PRO A 449 7.49 29.67 -16.88
CA PRO A 449 7.75 28.34 -16.36
C PRO A 449 7.98 28.38 -14.84
N ALA A 450 7.49 27.35 -14.13
CA ALA A 450 7.66 27.24 -12.68
C ALA A 450 9.14 27.32 -12.30
N LYS A 451 9.48 28.20 -11.35
CA LYS A 451 10.87 28.45 -10.95
C LYS A 451 11.61 27.19 -10.52
N ILE A 452 10.93 26.26 -9.84
CA ILE A 452 11.52 24.99 -9.40
C ILE A 452 11.71 23.97 -10.53
N THR A 453 11.05 24.11 -11.69
CA THR A 453 11.23 23.20 -12.83
C THR A 453 12.20 23.74 -13.88
N SER A 454 12.77 24.92 -13.62
CA SER A 454 13.73 25.58 -14.50
C SER A 454 15.15 24.98 -14.37
N ILE A 455 16.03 25.32 -15.31
CA ILE A 455 17.44 24.97 -15.27
C ILE A 455 18.17 25.94 -14.33
N SER A 456 18.85 25.39 -13.34
CA SER A 456 19.70 26.15 -12.44
C SER A 456 20.90 26.73 -13.19
N PRO A 457 21.25 28.01 -12.97
CA PRO A 457 22.49 28.60 -13.47
C PRO A 457 23.75 28.07 -12.76
N VAL A 458 23.60 27.39 -11.60
CA VAL A 458 24.72 26.88 -10.79
C VAL A 458 25.06 25.45 -11.19
N SER A 459 24.07 24.54 -11.15
CA SER A 459 24.28 23.12 -11.49
C SER A 459 24.18 22.85 -13.00
N ASN A 460 23.64 23.79 -13.80
CA ASN A 460 23.32 23.60 -15.22
C ASN A 460 22.43 22.36 -15.48
N GLN A 461 21.63 22.01 -14.48
CA GLN A 461 20.63 20.95 -14.51
C GLN A 461 19.30 21.53 -14.03
N ARG A 462 18.21 20.80 -14.27
CA ARG A 462 16.92 21.14 -13.68
C ARG A 462 17.01 21.11 -12.15
N TYR A 463 16.34 22.02 -11.44
CA TYR A 463 16.34 21.97 -9.97
C TYR A 463 15.67 20.70 -9.43
N VAL A 464 14.51 20.31 -9.96
CA VAL A 464 13.75 19.16 -9.44
C VAL A 464 13.32 18.23 -10.56
N ASP A 465 13.26 16.94 -10.29
CA ASP A 465 13.00 15.89 -11.28
C ASP A 465 11.63 15.21 -11.10
N ALA A 466 11.06 15.25 -9.89
CA ALA A 466 9.65 14.93 -9.60
C ALA A 466 9.18 15.63 -8.32
N VAL A 467 7.87 15.82 -8.18
CA VAL A 467 7.25 16.48 -7.03
C VAL A 467 6.03 15.70 -6.53
N PHE A 468 6.02 15.37 -5.23
CA PHE A 468 4.85 14.88 -4.51
C PHE A 468 4.21 16.05 -3.76
N CYS A 469 2.95 16.36 -4.07
CA CYS A 469 2.15 17.42 -3.48
C CYS A 469 1.16 16.84 -2.45
N ALA A 470 0.56 17.70 -1.61
CA ALA A 470 -0.38 17.31 -0.54
C ALA A 470 -1.28 18.49 -0.13
N HIS A 471 -1.89 18.42 1.06
CA HIS A 471 -2.66 19.47 1.75
C HIS A 471 -4.06 19.74 1.20
N THR A 472 -4.21 19.82 -0.12
CA THR A 472 -5.50 20.21 -0.72
C THR A 472 -6.49 19.06 -0.88
N HIS A 473 -5.99 17.83 -0.72
CA HIS A 473 -6.72 16.57 -0.95
C HIS A 473 -7.31 16.49 -2.37
N GLN A 474 -6.70 17.19 -3.31
CA GLN A 474 -7.10 17.17 -4.70
C GLN A 474 -6.26 16.14 -5.45
N ASN A 475 -6.90 15.45 -6.39
CA ASN A 475 -6.17 14.59 -7.32
C ASN A 475 -5.43 15.47 -8.33
N GLU A 476 -4.13 15.67 -8.10
CA GLU A 476 -3.23 16.34 -9.02
C GLU A 476 -2.40 15.29 -9.75
N SER A 477 -2.29 15.41 -11.08
CA SER A 477 -1.40 14.59 -11.89
C SER A 477 -1.12 15.32 -13.20
N GLN A 478 0.04 15.95 -13.29
CA GLN A 478 0.43 16.72 -14.46
C GLN A 478 1.94 16.81 -14.60
N ILE A 479 2.39 17.14 -15.82
CA ILE A 479 3.80 17.39 -16.11
C ILE A 479 4.00 18.86 -16.44
N LEU A 480 4.90 19.53 -15.70
CA LEU A 480 5.34 20.89 -15.97
C LEU A 480 6.81 20.89 -16.34
N ASN A 481 7.15 21.37 -17.55
CA ASN A 481 8.52 21.37 -18.09
C ASN A 481 9.25 20.02 -18.01
N GLY A 482 8.52 18.91 -18.09
CA GLY A 482 9.06 17.56 -17.98
C GLY A 482 9.25 17.04 -16.56
N VAL A 483 8.73 17.73 -15.55
CA VAL A 483 8.65 17.28 -14.14
C VAL A 483 7.23 16.83 -13.83
N PRO A 484 7.00 15.60 -13.36
CA PRO A 484 5.70 15.17 -12.85
C PRO A 484 5.43 15.79 -11.47
N PHE A 485 4.21 16.31 -11.31
CA PHE A 485 3.59 16.72 -10.05
C PHE A 485 2.41 15.79 -9.79
N ILE A 486 2.33 15.24 -8.58
CA ILE A 486 1.29 14.28 -8.23
C ILE A 486 0.80 14.46 -6.80
N GLN A 487 -0.51 14.28 -6.59
CA GLN A 487 -1.18 14.29 -5.28
C GLN A 487 -2.36 13.32 -5.33
N THR A 488 -2.62 12.60 -4.24
CA THR A 488 -3.84 11.81 -4.06
C THR A 488 -4.91 12.58 -3.29
N SER A 489 -6.15 12.09 -3.30
CA SER A 489 -7.23 12.67 -2.49
C SER A 489 -7.15 12.39 -0.98
N GLY A 490 -6.01 11.91 -0.47
CA GLY A 490 -5.79 11.61 0.95
C GLY A 490 -6.50 10.35 1.46
N TYR A 491 -6.49 10.19 2.78
CA TYR A 491 -7.16 9.17 3.59
C TYR A 491 -6.80 7.72 3.21
N GLY A 492 -5.61 7.49 2.65
CA GLY A 492 -5.20 6.14 2.23
C GLY A 492 -6.08 5.53 1.13
N ARG A 493 -6.73 6.36 0.30
CA ARG A 493 -7.64 5.91 -0.79
C ARG A 493 -6.92 5.54 -2.07
N SER A 494 -5.67 5.98 -2.22
CA SER A 494 -4.84 5.67 -3.37
C SER A 494 -3.36 5.94 -3.07
N ILE A 495 -2.49 5.45 -3.94
CA ILE A 495 -1.03 5.65 -3.85
C ILE A 495 -0.56 6.37 -5.11
N SER A 496 0.20 7.45 -4.97
CA SER A 496 0.88 8.10 -6.09
C SER A 496 2.03 7.23 -6.60
N ASN A 497 2.11 7.01 -7.91
CA ASN A 497 3.16 6.22 -8.55
C ASN A 497 3.86 7.05 -9.63
N ILE A 498 5.16 7.29 -9.47
CA ILE A 498 6.03 7.92 -10.47
C ILE A 498 7.15 6.96 -10.83
N GLU A 499 7.43 6.83 -12.12
CA GLU A 499 8.63 6.15 -12.62
C GLU A 499 9.48 7.13 -13.40
N LEU A 500 10.77 7.17 -13.06
CA LEU A 500 11.77 7.99 -13.72
C LEU A 500 12.83 7.10 -14.40
N GLU A 501 13.33 7.56 -15.53
CA GLU A 501 14.49 7.00 -16.22
C GLU A 501 15.61 8.04 -16.29
N VAL A 502 16.83 7.60 -15.95
CA VAL A 502 18.06 8.39 -16.03
C VAL A 502 18.93 7.83 -17.16
N ASP A 503 19.22 8.66 -18.15
CA ASP A 503 20.11 8.26 -19.26
C ASP A 503 21.59 8.32 -18.87
N LYS A 504 22.47 7.83 -19.75
CA LYS A 504 23.92 7.83 -19.55
C LYS A 504 24.57 9.21 -19.40
N ASN A 505 23.86 10.28 -19.77
CA ASN A 505 24.31 11.66 -19.64
C ASN A 505 23.75 12.32 -18.37
N GLY A 506 22.98 11.59 -17.56
CA GLY A 506 22.30 12.10 -16.37
C GLY A 506 20.99 12.85 -16.66
N ASN A 507 20.45 12.76 -17.88
CA ASN A 507 19.14 13.36 -18.16
C ASN A 507 18.04 12.50 -17.56
N VAL A 508 17.16 13.14 -16.79
CA VAL A 508 15.99 12.49 -16.16
C VAL A 508 14.74 12.69 -17.00
N SER A 509 13.98 11.62 -17.20
CA SER A 509 12.68 11.65 -17.86
C SER A 509 11.65 10.84 -17.07
N CYS A 510 10.39 11.26 -17.10
CA CYS A 510 9.29 10.54 -16.45
C CYS A 510 8.61 9.60 -17.45
N THR A 511 8.46 8.33 -17.10
CA THR A 511 7.77 7.31 -17.91
C THR A 511 6.36 7.01 -17.41
N THR A 512 6.14 7.13 -16.10
CA THR A 512 4.85 6.88 -15.44
C THR A 512 4.59 7.94 -14.38
N TYR A 513 3.35 8.43 -14.30
CA TYR A 513 2.85 9.33 -13.25
C TYR A 513 1.33 9.14 -13.10
N THR A 514 0.92 8.31 -12.13
CA THR A 514 -0.50 7.96 -11.95
C THR A 514 -0.82 7.64 -10.50
N ASN A 515 -2.05 7.93 -10.06
CA ASN A 515 -2.56 7.45 -8.78
C ASN A 515 -3.15 6.05 -8.95
N LEU A 516 -2.84 5.16 -8.00
CA LEU A 516 -3.29 3.78 -7.95
C LEU A 516 -4.45 3.65 -6.95
N TYR A 517 -5.67 3.41 -7.44
CA TYR A 517 -6.89 3.32 -6.62
C TYR A 517 -7.27 1.89 -6.23
N SER A 518 -6.60 0.90 -6.80
CA SER A 518 -6.83 -0.51 -6.53
C SER A 518 -5.49 -1.21 -6.41
N LEU A 519 -5.36 -2.02 -5.36
CA LEU A 519 -4.14 -2.72 -5.02
C LEU A 519 -4.38 -4.23 -5.18
N ASP A 520 -3.47 -4.92 -5.87
CA ASP A 520 -3.47 -6.38 -5.92
C ASP A 520 -2.71 -6.91 -4.70
N ILE A 521 -3.40 -7.03 -3.56
CA ILE A 521 -2.83 -7.52 -2.30
C ILE A 521 -3.34 -8.93 -2.08
N LYS A 522 -2.43 -9.90 -2.18
CA LYS A 522 -2.73 -11.32 -1.91
C LYS A 522 -2.54 -11.69 -0.44
N TYR A 523 -1.62 -11.00 0.23
CA TYR A 523 -1.23 -11.24 1.61
C TYR A 523 -0.96 -9.90 2.29
N THR A 524 -1.45 -9.77 3.53
CA THR A 524 -1.13 -8.66 4.41
C THR A 524 0.08 -9.00 5.28
N ASP A 525 0.88 -7.99 5.60
CA ASP A 525 2.04 -8.08 6.46
C ASP A 525 1.64 -8.27 7.93
N GLU A 526 2.16 -9.32 8.56
CA GLU A 526 1.79 -9.71 9.93
C GLU A 526 2.35 -8.73 10.97
N ASP A 527 3.53 -8.15 10.74
CA ASP A 527 4.13 -7.19 11.67
C ASP A 527 3.30 -5.90 11.72
N LEU A 528 2.78 -5.44 10.56
CA LEU A 528 1.82 -4.34 10.52
C LEU A 528 0.51 -4.66 11.26
N HIS A 529 -0.02 -5.88 11.12
CA HIS A 529 -1.20 -6.31 11.90
C HIS A 529 -0.94 -6.25 13.39
N GLN A 530 0.20 -6.79 13.84
CA GLN A 530 0.56 -6.79 15.27
C GLN A 530 0.75 -5.38 15.84
N ILE A 531 1.34 -4.46 15.06
CA ILE A 531 1.43 -3.05 15.45
C ILE A 531 0.04 -2.46 15.62
N VAL A 532 -0.86 -2.62 14.64
CA VAL A 532 -2.22 -2.07 14.71
C VAL A 532 -2.99 -2.67 15.89
N GLU A 533 -3.04 -3.99 16.03
CA GLU A 533 -3.77 -4.69 17.10
C GLU A 533 -3.34 -4.24 18.51
N LYS A 534 -2.02 -4.05 18.71
CA LYS A 534 -1.45 -3.57 19.96
C LYS A 534 -2.05 -2.23 20.42
N TYR A 535 -2.29 -1.31 19.49
CA TYR A 535 -2.85 0.01 19.81
C TYR A 535 -4.38 -0.01 19.80
N THR A 536 -5.02 -0.72 18.87
CA THR A 536 -6.49 -0.70 18.73
C THR A 536 -7.20 -1.41 19.88
N THR A 537 -6.57 -2.39 20.54
CA THR A 537 -7.15 -3.06 21.73
C THR A 537 -7.65 -2.06 22.80
N ILE A 538 -6.99 -0.91 22.94
CA ILE A 538 -7.39 0.14 23.89
C ILE A 538 -8.53 0.98 23.31
N THR A 539 -8.41 1.41 22.05
CA THR A 539 -9.35 2.33 21.42
C THR A 539 -10.66 1.66 21.04
N ASP A 540 -10.67 0.35 20.73
CA ASP A 540 -11.86 -0.41 20.34
C ASP A 540 -12.94 -0.38 21.42
N THR A 541 -12.52 -0.51 22.69
CA THR A 541 -13.46 -0.51 23.83
C THR A 541 -14.18 0.82 23.96
N VAL A 542 -13.47 1.94 23.75
CA VAL A 542 -14.01 3.30 23.87
C VAL A 542 -14.76 3.69 22.59
N GLY A 543 -14.19 3.39 21.43
CA GLY A 543 -14.72 3.75 20.12
C GLY A 543 -16.03 3.06 19.78
N GLN A 544 -16.23 1.81 20.21
CA GLN A 544 -17.46 1.03 19.96
C GLN A 544 -18.64 1.42 20.86
N GLU A 545 -18.45 2.36 21.79
CA GLU A 545 -19.56 2.88 22.59
C GLU A 545 -20.63 3.50 21.66
N VAL A 546 -21.85 2.96 21.70
CA VAL A 546 -23.00 3.56 21.01
C VAL A 546 -23.49 4.74 21.85
N LEU A 547 -23.38 5.95 21.28
CA LEU A 547 -23.80 7.19 21.93
C LEU A 547 -25.31 7.40 21.81
N THR A 548 -25.87 7.17 20.62
CA THR A 548 -27.30 7.34 20.32
C THR A 548 -27.70 6.63 19.02
N GLN A 549 -28.97 6.72 18.64
CA GLN A 549 -29.51 6.33 17.33
C GLN A 549 -29.93 7.57 16.54
N THR A 550 -29.60 7.68 15.25
CA THR A 550 -29.95 8.82 14.40
C THR A 550 -31.07 8.49 13.41
N SER A 551 -31.99 9.43 13.18
CA SER A 551 -33.09 9.26 12.20
C SER A 551 -32.66 9.37 10.74
N ALA A 552 -31.52 10.01 10.46
CA ALA A 552 -30.93 10.23 9.15
C ALA A 552 -29.42 10.45 9.29
N SER A 553 -28.71 10.58 8.17
CA SER A 553 -27.29 10.93 8.17
C SER A 553 -27.09 12.38 8.63
N LEU A 554 -25.98 12.62 9.36
CA LEU A 554 -25.53 13.94 9.77
C LEU A 554 -24.42 14.41 8.83
N ASP A 555 -24.67 15.52 8.14
CA ASP A 555 -23.73 16.16 7.24
C ASP A 555 -22.70 16.99 8.04
N ARG A 556 -21.41 16.82 7.71
CA ARG A 556 -20.30 17.47 8.41
C ARG A 556 -20.28 18.99 8.32
N TYR A 557 -20.96 19.57 7.35
CA TYR A 557 -21.04 21.02 7.17
C TYR A 557 -22.28 21.62 7.82
N GLY A 558 -23.30 20.82 8.14
CA GLY A 558 -24.62 21.27 8.56
C GLY A 558 -25.11 20.62 9.84
N THR A 559 -25.92 19.57 9.69
CA THR A 559 -26.70 18.97 10.79
C THR A 559 -25.82 18.48 11.94
N LEU A 560 -24.61 17.95 11.67
CA LEU A 560 -23.66 17.59 12.71
C LEU A 560 -23.26 18.79 13.57
N ILE A 561 -23.02 19.95 12.94
CA ILE A 561 -22.51 21.14 13.63
C ILE A 561 -23.63 21.84 14.40
N HIS A 562 -24.89 21.69 13.96
CA HIS A 562 -26.04 22.07 14.78
C HIS A 562 -26.16 21.21 16.04
N VAL A 563 -25.84 19.91 15.98
CA VAL A 563 -25.79 19.06 17.17
C VAL A 563 -24.67 19.53 18.11
N VAL A 564 -23.47 19.82 17.59
CA VAL A 564 -22.34 20.34 18.39
C VAL A 564 -22.71 21.66 19.08
N THR A 565 -23.24 22.63 18.34
CA THR A 565 -23.60 23.94 18.91
C THR A 565 -24.79 23.86 19.88
N ALA A 566 -25.73 22.94 19.67
CA ALA A 566 -26.79 22.65 20.64
C ALA A 566 -26.23 22.03 21.93
N ALA A 567 -25.29 21.09 21.82
CA ALA A 567 -24.61 20.51 22.98
C ALA A 567 -23.86 21.59 23.79
N MET A 568 -23.15 22.50 23.11
CA MET A 568 -22.47 23.63 23.76
C MET A 568 -23.43 24.56 24.51
N ALA A 569 -24.62 24.79 23.94
CA ALA A 569 -25.66 25.60 24.56
C ALA A 569 -26.34 24.90 25.75
N ASP A 570 -26.63 23.61 25.63
CA ASP A 570 -27.19 22.79 26.70
C ASP A 570 -26.24 22.71 27.90
N TYR A 571 -24.95 22.51 27.63
CA TYR A 571 -23.91 22.54 28.67
C TYR A 571 -23.89 23.89 29.41
N ALA A 572 -23.96 25.01 28.69
CA ALA A 572 -23.98 26.34 29.30
C ALA A 572 -25.16 26.49 30.28
N LYS A 573 -26.35 26.11 29.80
CA LYS A 573 -27.59 26.19 30.57
C LYS A 573 -27.57 25.32 31.83
N ASN A 574 -27.05 24.10 31.72
CA ASN A 574 -27.00 23.15 32.84
C ASN A 574 -25.95 23.52 33.90
N ASN A 575 -25.01 24.40 33.56
CA ASN A 575 -23.95 24.88 34.45
C ASN A 575 -24.11 26.37 34.84
N ASP A 576 -25.28 26.96 34.61
CA ASP A 576 -25.58 28.37 34.90
C ASP A 576 -24.57 29.36 34.28
N ILE A 577 -24.07 29.04 33.08
CA ILE A 577 -23.16 29.89 32.30
C ILE A 577 -24.01 30.75 31.34
N GLU A 578 -23.98 32.06 31.53
CA GLU A 578 -24.69 33.01 30.68
C GLU A 578 -23.95 33.20 29.34
N ILE A 579 -24.55 32.72 28.25
CA ILE A 579 -24.11 32.95 26.87
C ILE A 579 -25.32 33.31 25.99
N ASP A 580 -25.09 34.13 24.98
CA ASP A 580 -26.08 34.52 23.96
C ASP A 580 -26.13 33.53 22.80
N TYR A 581 -24.95 33.03 22.40
CA TYR A 581 -24.77 32.14 21.25
C TYR A 581 -23.69 31.08 21.49
N ALA A 582 -23.80 29.94 20.81
CA ALA A 582 -22.73 28.95 20.66
C ALA A 582 -22.36 28.81 19.18
N ILE A 583 -21.06 28.83 18.84
CA ILE A 583 -20.56 28.82 17.45
C ILE A 583 -19.48 27.76 17.25
N ALA A 584 -19.60 26.96 16.18
CA ALA A 584 -18.59 25.99 15.78
C ALA A 584 -18.39 25.97 14.26
N ASN A 585 -17.19 25.56 13.82
CA ASN A 585 -16.87 25.33 12.41
C ASN A 585 -17.19 23.89 11.98
N SER A 586 -16.93 23.58 10.72
CA SER A 586 -17.29 22.31 10.08
C SER A 586 -16.50 21.11 10.60
N GLY A 587 -17.16 19.95 10.62
CA GLY A 587 -16.57 18.65 10.92
C GLY A 587 -15.77 18.10 9.73
N ARG A 588 -15.20 16.91 9.90
CA ARG A 588 -14.32 16.26 8.92
C ARG A 588 -14.98 15.13 8.13
N ALA A 589 -15.95 14.44 8.72
CA ALA A 589 -16.66 13.34 8.10
C ALA A 589 -18.16 13.39 8.41
N ASP A 590 -18.96 12.91 7.48
CA ASP A 590 -20.40 12.71 7.70
C ASP A 590 -20.59 11.49 8.61
N ILE A 591 -21.72 11.41 9.30
CA ILE A 591 -22.10 10.26 10.11
C ILE A 591 -23.35 9.64 9.48
N ASP A 592 -23.34 8.33 9.26
CA ASP A 592 -24.46 7.63 8.65
C ASP A 592 -25.69 7.54 9.58
N ALA A 593 -26.83 7.18 9.00
CA ALA A 593 -28.07 6.97 9.77
C ALA A 593 -28.00 5.64 10.55
N GLY A 594 -28.55 5.62 11.77
CA GLY A 594 -28.62 4.42 12.60
C GLY A 594 -27.83 4.56 13.89
N GLU A 595 -27.15 3.50 14.32
CA GLU A 595 -26.34 3.55 15.54
C GLU A 595 -25.16 4.48 15.32
N MET A 596 -25.01 5.50 16.17
CA MET A 596 -23.86 6.38 16.18
C MET A 596 -22.92 5.96 17.29
N THR A 597 -21.69 5.62 16.92
CA THR A 597 -20.61 5.26 17.83
C THR A 597 -19.71 6.44 18.17
N TYR A 598 -18.98 6.34 19.28
CA TYR A 598 -17.98 7.34 19.63
C TYR A 598 -16.84 7.41 18.61
N ALA A 599 -16.44 6.29 17.98
CA ALA A 599 -15.44 6.29 16.91
C ALA A 599 -15.88 7.11 15.68
N GLU A 600 -17.14 7.01 15.27
CA GLU A 600 -17.70 7.82 14.18
C GLU A 600 -17.72 9.31 14.55
N LEU A 601 -18.19 9.65 15.76
CA LEU A 601 -18.14 11.03 16.25
C LEU A 601 -16.70 11.55 16.30
N TYR A 602 -15.75 10.71 16.75
CA TYR A 602 -14.34 11.06 16.83
C TYR A 602 -13.77 11.38 15.45
N ARG A 603 -14.03 10.52 14.47
CA ARG A 603 -13.61 10.72 13.09
C ARG A 603 -14.21 11.99 12.48
N SER A 604 -15.43 12.32 12.83
CA SER A 604 -16.09 13.56 12.39
C SER A 604 -15.59 14.81 13.11
N LEU A 605 -15.22 14.71 14.39
CA LEU A 605 -14.76 15.80 15.27
C LEU A 605 -13.37 15.48 15.89
N PRO A 606 -12.32 15.34 15.07
CA PRO A 606 -11.09 14.66 15.50
C PRO A 606 -10.10 15.54 16.27
N PHE A 607 -10.33 16.85 16.33
CA PHE A 607 -9.43 17.78 17.01
C PHE A 607 -9.72 17.84 18.51
N ASP A 608 -8.73 18.24 19.29
CA ASP A 608 -8.85 18.43 20.74
C ASP A 608 -9.22 19.88 21.09
N ASN A 609 -9.96 20.56 20.21
CA ASN A 609 -10.37 21.95 20.39
C ASN A 609 -11.24 22.12 21.64
N GLU A 610 -10.84 23.04 22.52
CA GLU A 610 -11.62 23.41 23.70
C GLU A 610 -12.71 24.44 23.36
N ILE A 611 -13.69 24.59 24.25
CA ILE A 611 -14.75 25.61 24.11
C ILE A 611 -14.42 26.80 24.99
N TYR A 612 -14.13 27.94 24.37
CA TYR A 612 -13.86 29.21 25.03
C TYR A 612 -15.13 30.06 25.12
N ILE A 613 -15.21 30.86 26.17
CA ILE A 613 -16.23 31.88 26.37
C ILE A 613 -15.59 33.23 26.08
N ILE A 614 -16.12 33.96 25.10
CA ILE A 614 -15.62 35.27 24.69
C ILE A 614 -16.72 36.33 24.67
N GLU A 615 -16.35 37.57 24.92
CA GLU A 615 -17.14 38.76 24.59
C GLU A 615 -16.70 39.29 23.22
N THR A 616 -17.62 39.54 22.29
CA THR A 616 -17.32 40.08 20.94
C THR A 616 -18.49 40.94 20.44
N SER A 617 -18.24 41.81 19.46
CA SER A 617 -19.32 42.63 18.87
C SER A 617 -20.25 41.81 17.97
N GLY A 618 -21.52 42.21 17.92
CA GLY A 618 -22.48 41.61 17.00
C GLY A 618 -22.05 41.72 15.54
N ARG A 619 -21.30 42.78 15.17
CA ARG A 619 -20.69 42.91 13.83
C ARG A 619 -19.75 41.75 13.53
N THR A 620 -18.86 41.39 14.46
CA THR A 620 -17.93 40.27 14.28
C THR A 620 -18.67 38.95 14.12
N ILE A 621 -19.69 38.70 14.94
CA ILE A 621 -20.55 37.51 14.81
C ILE A 621 -21.19 37.45 13.41
N LYS A 622 -21.76 38.55 12.91
CA LYS A 622 -22.33 38.61 11.55
C LYS A 622 -21.32 38.33 10.46
N ASN A 623 -20.08 38.82 10.60
CA ASN A 623 -19.02 38.54 9.63
C ASN A 623 -18.70 37.05 9.59
N GLN A 624 -18.60 36.39 10.75
CA GLN A 624 -18.40 34.94 10.80
C GLN A 624 -19.54 34.21 10.10
N LEU A 625 -20.79 34.56 10.42
CA LEU A 625 -21.94 33.95 9.76
C LEU A 625 -22.00 34.23 8.25
N ASN A 626 -21.57 35.38 7.75
CA ASN A 626 -21.67 35.67 6.31
C ASN A 626 -20.55 35.05 5.47
N TYR A 627 -19.36 34.89 6.04
CA TYR A 627 -18.16 34.58 5.27
C TYR A 627 -17.51 33.23 5.61
N SER A 628 -17.97 32.53 6.64
CA SER A 628 -17.46 31.21 7.01
C SER A 628 -18.53 30.11 6.90
N SER A 629 -18.08 28.85 6.93
CA SER A 629 -18.93 27.66 7.07
C SER A 629 -19.32 27.38 8.53
N ASN A 630 -19.23 28.39 9.41
CA ASN A 630 -19.57 28.24 10.82
C ASN A 630 -21.09 28.21 11.02
N MET A 631 -21.52 27.40 11.98
CA MET A 631 -22.90 27.30 12.44
C MET A 631 -23.05 27.86 13.83
N MET A 632 -24.30 28.20 14.18
CA MET A 632 -24.61 28.87 15.43
C MET A 632 -25.89 28.36 16.07
N TYR A 633 -25.85 28.16 17.38
CA TYR A 633 -27.04 28.00 18.22
C TYR A 633 -27.31 29.29 18.98
N ARG A 634 -28.58 29.70 19.05
CA ARG A 634 -29.02 30.95 19.67
C ARG A 634 -29.83 30.68 20.94
N LEU A 635 -29.37 31.24 22.07
CA LEU A 635 -30.10 31.20 23.33
C LEU A 635 -30.91 32.49 23.57
N ASP A 636 -30.40 33.62 23.08
CA ASP A 636 -31.05 34.92 23.20
C ASP A 636 -32.13 35.11 22.11
N SER A 637 -33.34 35.53 22.49
CA SER A 637 -34.42 35.85 21.54
C SER A 637 -34.34 37.23 20.91
N GLU A 638 -33.40 38.09 21.34
CA GLU A 638 -33.22 39.46 20.83
C GLU A 638 -32.39 39.54 19.55
N PRO A 639 -32.70 40.48 18.64
CA PRO A 639 -31.98 40.59 17.36
C PRO A 639 -30.49 40.86 17.55
N LEU A 640 -29.68 40.36 16.61
CA LEU A 640 -28.24 40.62 16.59
C LEU A 640 -27.97 42.02 16.03
N TYR A 641 -27.47 42.92 16.88
CA TYR A 641 -27.15 44.31 16.54
C TYR A 641 -25.63 44.51 16.40
N ASP A 642 -25.20 45.24 15.36
CA ASP A 642 -23.77 45.41 15.04
C ASP A 642 -22.95 46.06 16.16
N ASN A 643 -23.57 46.95 16.93
CA ASN A 643 -22.92 47.83 17.90
C ASN A 643 -23.03 47.34 19.34
N GLU A 644 -23.66 46.19 19.56
CA GLU A 644 -23.80 45.57 20.89
C GLU A 644 -22.71 44.50 21.09
N THR A 645 -22.42 44.22 22.35
CA THR A 645 -21.47 43.15 22.75
C THR A 645 -22.26 41.94 23.21
N TYR A 646 -21.80 40.76 22.80
CA TYR A 646 -22.42 39.48 23.12
C TYR A 646 -21.39 38.55 23.74
N THR A 647 -21.85 37.71 24.65
CA THR A 647 -21.08 36.63 25.25
C THR A 647 -21.37 35.35 24.48
N ILE A 648 -20.35 34.71 23.93
CA ILE A 648 -20.54 33.49 23.12
C ILE A 648 -19.62 32.36 23.58
N ALA A 649 -20.11 31.14 23.45
CA ALA A 649 -19.29 29.93 23.50
C ALA A 649 -18.80 29.59 22.09
N VAL A 650 -17.50 29.36 21.93
CA VAL A 650 -16.89 29.16 20.61
C VAL A 650 -15.64 28.29 20.72
N LEU A 651 -15.31 27.54 19.67
CA LEU A 651 -14.09 26.74 19.67
C LEU A 651 -12.83 27.63 19.76
N ASP A 652 -11.83 27.17 20.50
CA ASP A 652 -10.52 27.82 20.63
C ASP A 652 -9.87 28.11 19.27
N TYR A 653 -10.00 27.18 18.31
CA TYR A 653 -9.53 27.34 16.94
C TYR A 653 -10.07 28.64 16.35
N LEU A 654 -11.34 28.99 16.57
CA LEU A 654 -11.92 30.23 16.06
C LEU A 654 -11.59 31.44 16.94
N ALA A 655 -11.70 31.31 18.27
CA ALA A 655 -11.46 32.41 19.20
C ALA A 655 -10.03 32.94 19.15
N LEU A 656 -9.08 32.04 18.87
CA LEU A 656 -7.66 32.29 19.03
C LEU A 656 -6.87 32.28 17.73
N HIS A 657 -7.51 31.95 16.61
CA HIS A 657 -6.83 31.84 15.33
C HIS A 657 -6.14 33.14 14.94
N ARG A 658 -4.92 33.01 14.42
CA ARG A 658 -4.19 34.11 13.80
C ARG A 658 -4.00 33.87 12.31
N ASN A 659 -4.09 34.94 11.54
CA ASN A 659 -3.78 34.93 10.11
C ASN A 659 -2.25 34.90 9.87
N THR A 660 -1.85 35.00 8.61
CA THR A 660 -0.44 35.00 8.21
C THR A 660 0.36 36.19 8.74
N ASP A 661 -0.30 37.31 9.03
CA ASP A 661 0.30 38.50 9.66
C ASP A 661 0.39 38.42 11.19
N ARG A 662 -0.03 37.28 11.76
CA ARG A 662 -0.10 36.99 13.21
C ARG A 662 -1.11 37.85 13.96
N GLU A 663 -2.15 38.27 13.26
CA GLU A 663 -3.27 39.00 13.84
C GLU A 663 -4.47 38.08 14.03
N TYR A 664 -5.24 38.27 15.10
CA TYR A 664 -6.46 37.48 15.35
C TYR A 664 -7.42 37.61 14.16
N ASN A 665 -7.88 36.48 13.64
CA ASN A 665 -8.60 36.41 12.36
C ASN A 665 -10.12 36.43 12.52
N TYR A 666 -10.68 35.39 13.15
CA TYR A 666 -12.14 35.22 13.17
C TYR A 666 -12.84 36.16 14.16
N PHE A 667 -12.25 36.35 15.34
CA PHE A 667 -12.77 37.26 16.35
C PHE A 667 -11.71 38.27 16.82
N PRO A 668 -11.34 39.25 15.97
CA PRO A 668 -10.26 40.20 16.27
C PRO A 668 -10.56 41.14 17.45
N ASP A 669 -11.84 41.33 17.79
CA ASP A 669 -12.30 42.12 18.93
C ASP A 669 -12.67 41.26 20.15
N ALA A 670 -12.36 39.95 20.13
CA ALA A 670 -12.67 39.04 21.22
C ALA A 670 -11.95 39.44 22.52
N LYS A 671 -12.70 39.38 23.62
CA LYS A 671 -12.15 39.30 24.96
C LYS A 671 -12.48 37.95 25.56
N ILE A 672 -11.47 37.14 25.83
CA ILE A 672 -11.63 35.85 26.50
C ILE A 672 -12.02 36.11 27.97
N ILE A 673 -13.14 35.53 28.39
CA ILE A 673 -13.64 35.65 29.77
C ILE A 673 -13.74 34.31 30.50
N GLY A 674 -13.61 33.20 29.80
CA GLY A 674 -13.60 31.86 30.40
C GLY A 674 -13.46 30.76 29.36
N LYS A 675 -13.63 29.52 29.81
CA LYS A 675 -13.78 28.32 28.97
C LYS A 675 -14.62 27.28 29.72
N TYR A 676 -15.18 26.32 28.99
CA TYR A 676 -15.85 25.17 29.61
C TYR A 676 -14.82 24.22 30.24
N THR A 677 -15.21 23.57 31.34
CA THR A 677 -14.33 22.67 32.10
C THR A 677 -15.14 21.53 32.70
N HIS A 678 -14.63 20.31 32.70
CA HIS A 678 -15.29 19.17 33.31
C HIS A 678 -14.32 18.42 34.22
N ASP A 679 -14.72 18.14 35.47
CA ASP A 679 -13.82 17.60 36.51
C ASP A 679 -13.23 16.21 36.16
N GLU A 680 -13.92 15.46 35.29
CA GLU A 680 -13.47 14.13 34.84
C GLU A 680 -12.51 14.15 33.65
N TYR A 681 -12.30 15.32 33.03
CA TYR A 681 -11.48 15.47 31.83
C TYR A 681 -10.27 16.37 32.11
N GLU A 682 -9.07 15.87 31.81
CA GLU A 682 -7.86 16.71 31.81
C GLU A 682 -7.95 17.79 30.72
N LEU A 683 -8.53 17.43 29.57
CA LEU A 683 -8.85 18.32 28.46
C LEU A 683 -10.30 18.05 28.05
N PHE A 684 -11.16 19.05 28.20
CA PHE A 684 -12.58 18.96 27.84
C PHE A 684 -12.84 19.61 26.48
N ASN A 685 -12.76 18.79 25.42
CA ASN A 685 -12.95 19.24 24.05
C ASN A 685 -14.42 19.17 23.60
N TYR A 686 -14.71 19.81 22.46
CA TYR A 686 -16.04 19.85 21.85
C TYR A 686 -16.60 18.50 21.43
N ARG A 687 -15.76 17.52 21.10
CA ARG A 687 -16.19 16.15 20.79
C ARG A 687 -16.71 15.45 22.03
N ASP A 688 -15.98 15.50 23.14
CA ASP A 688 -16.36 14.87 24.40
C ASP A 688 -17.63 15.50 24.98
N LEU A 689 -17.72 16.82 24.95
CA LEU A 689 -18.95 17.56 25.28
C LEU A 689 -20.14 17.10 24.42
N THR A 690 -19.92 16.94 23.11
CA THR A 690 -20.97 16.46 22.19
C THR A 690 -21.36 15.01 22.50
N ALA A 691 -20.39 14.15 22.84
CA ALA A 691 -20.65 12.77 23.23
C ALA A 691 -21.49 12.68 24.51
N GLU A 692 -21.20 13.48 25.54
CA GLU A 692 -22.02 13.56 26.76
C GLU A 692 -23.45 14.00 26.48
N PHE A 693 -23.63 15.01 25.63
CA PHE A 693 -24.96 15.44 25.20
C PHE A 693 -25.72 14.31 24.51
N LEU A 694 -25.06 13.58 23.60
CA LEU A 694 -25.68 12.49 22.84
C LEU A 694 -26.03 11.28 23.72
N ARG A 695 -25.24 10.95 24.73
CA ARG A 695 -25.55 9.86 25.70
C ARG A 695 -26.88 10.07 26.43
N ASN A 696 -27.31 11.32 26.57
CA ASN A 696 -28.58 11.67 27.21
C ASN A 696 -29.77 11.64 26.23
N ILE A 697 -29.54 11.32 24.96
CA ILE A 697 -30.55 11.25 23.90
C ILE A 697 -30.67 9.81 23.42
N GLU A 698 -31.82 9.16 23.69
CA GLU A 698 -32.05 7.79 23.23
C GLU A 698 -32.18 7.70 21.69
N PHE A 699 -32.78 8.72 21.07
CA PHE A 699 -32.98 8.79 19.62
C PHE A 699 -32.89 10.24 19.12
N LEU A 700 -31.88 10.53 18.32
CA LEU A 700 -31.62 11.84 17.73
C LEU A 700 -32.42 12.02 16.44
N ASN A 701 -33.47 12.84 16.49
CA ASN A 701 -34.19 13.25 15.29
C ASN A 701 -33.44 14.37 14.56
N VAL A 702 -32.78 14.02 13.46
CA VAL A 702 -31.94 14.92 12.65
C VAL A 702 -32.73 16.10 12.05
N ASP A 703 -34.03 15.96 11.82
CA ASP A 703 -34.87 17.04 11.28
C ASP A 703 -34.89 18.28 12.21
N LEU A 704 -34.71 18.07 13.52
CA LEU A 704 -34.62 19.16 14.51
C LEU A 704 -33.32 19.97 14.38
N TYR A 705 -32.31 19.40 13.72
CA TYR A 705 -31.00 20.00 13.50
C TYR A 705 -30.80 20.37 12.03
N SER A 706 -31.86 20.36 11.22
CA SER A 706 -31.82 20.75 9.81
C SER A 706 -31.85 22.27 9.62
N TYR A 707 -31.57 22.73 8.40
CA TYR A 707 -31.44 24.15 8.12
C TYR A 707 -32.74 24.96 8.30
N GLU A 708 -33.90 24.30 8.26
CA GLU A 708 -35.21 24.95 8.22
C GLU A 708 -35.68 25.49 9.58
N GLN A 709 -34.87 25.34 10.64
CA GLN A 709 -35.22 25.78 11.99
C GLN A 709 -34.63 27.17 12.32
N PRO A 710 -35.45 28.14 12.77
CA PRO A 710 -35.00 29.52 13.03
C PRO A 710 -33.93 29.68 14.10
N GLN A 711 -33.79 28.72 15.02
CA GLN A 711 -32.85 28.80 16.15
C GLN A 711 -31.41 28.39 15.79
N HIS A 712 -31.17 27.89 14.57
CA HIS A 712 -29.93 27.18 14.22
C HIS A 712 -29.14 27.82 13.06
N ASN A 713 -29.62 28.91 12.43
CA ASN A 713 -29.04 29.39 11.16
C ASN A 713 -28.97 30.90 10.90
N LYS A 714 -28.14 31.24 9.90
CA LYS A 714 -27.88 32.56 9.28
C LYS A 714 -29.13 33.32 8.82
N ASP A 715 -30.26 32.64 8.62
CA ASP A 715 -31.50 33.22 8.11
C ASP A 715 -32.09 34.33 9.01
N LEU A 716 -31.61 34.45 10.25
CA LEU A 716 -31.94 35.54 11.15
C LEU A 716 -31.24 36.88 10.82
N LEU A 717 -30.21 36.89 9.97
CA LEU A 717 -29.69 38.14 9.37
C LEU A 717 -30.70 38.76 8.39
N ASN A 718 -31.67 37.96 7.93
CA ASN A 718 -32.65 38.33 6.91
C ASN A 718 -34.09 38.41 7.44
N GLN A 719 -34.35 38.08 8.70
CA GLN A 719 -35.66 38.31 9.30
C GLN A 719 -35.77 39.78 9.72
N PHE A 720 -36.61 40.53 9.00
CA PHE A 720 -37.01 41.87 9.36
C PHE A 720 -37.62 41.86 10.77
N VAL A 721 -36.93 42.45 11.73
CA VAL A 721 -37.50 42.72 13.06
C VAL A 721 -38.18 44.07 12.97
N THR A 722 -39.50 44.08 12.87
CA THR A 722 -40.30 45.29 13.01
C THR A 722 -40.23 45.78 14.46
N PHE A 723 -39.76 47.03 14.63
CA PHE A 723 -39.74 47.78 15.88
C PHE A 723 -41.11 47.95 16.53
#